data_AF-A0A0M1NJF7-F1
#
_entry.id   AF-A0A0M1NJF7-F1
#
_cell.length_a   1.000
_cell.length_b   1.000
_cell.length_c   1.000
_cell.angle_alpha   90.00
_cell.angle_beta   90.00
_cell.angle_gamma   90.00
#
_symmetry.space_group_name_H-M   'P 1'
#
loop_
_entity.id
_entity.type
_entity.pdbx_description
1 polymer ?
#
loop_
_entity_poly.entity_id
_entity_poly.type
_entity_poly.pdbx_seq_one_letter_code
_entity_poly.pdbx_strand_id
1 'polypeptide(L)'
;MTTPDRKSVTVEIYGTSYKLVGSSSDYTRQVANFVDDRMRTISKAHSRLDTPRIAVLAAVHMAEEALQKLEFQNEAKQMTAERNELRSELAKVQGIQIEQQERHRQQLEQLEQKLAEQTALAEDYRVSKEKLTAESERTKTLLQQESDRSAELLKAKQQLEVQLKEQREKYESSHKQSLDDLKRRHDGQIAQLTNTHKQAIEKLEQNQRTSAKQAEEKLAEQLKKQESIYKQEALLKEQQHSKTVQDMEQKYTKRVQELEQQNTQTVQDLKQKHTSTVQDLEKQLAEQRNRGGQLQSKLSSVEKELTTGKAEADKLRGELQQSKKQGAVASQELQSFRSKVDTLTKELEDLKQESAKSEEERRRLQKLVVDANQTSRKQQEEVQRLSSELQSWRTLADQRKEETGELEMRIVELMEANESLEEGMKGLQDELQVMKDEADRSVSERKSAQEELKVLNSRHEEIEKLVKEARIREEETNKLYAMLEEEYDTVSNQLDHIRKEAAASEERVRELAEQLRESELRSVELQNQYEQWLVEREQLTAESEKMAAERDEWKYAKQSLEEEFQSWQQEIATAKQACERLEGQKSEAEQQYSDLGEQYELVMHQYQLLQAEQEVRAENTALLEEEHRKLKEEYAKLQVEYNEWIELIEQDQR
;
A
#
# COMPACT_ATOMS: atom_id res chain seq x y z
N MET A 1 -22.68 -107.27 -34.42
CA MET A 1 -22.26 -108.53 -35.06
C MET A 1 -22.49 -108.43 -36.56
N THR A 2 -21.46 -108.08 -37.32
CA THR A 2 -21.45 -108.09 -38.78
C THR A 2 -20.34 -109.04 -39.23
N THR A 3 -20.69 -110.29 -39.54
CA THR A 3 -19.72 -111.25 -40.08
C THR A 3 -19.32 -110.79 -41.49
N PRO A 4 -18.05 -110.42 -41.76
CA PRO A 4 -17.64 -109.97 -43.08
C PRO A 4 -17.82 -111.11 -44.09
N ASP A 5 -18.30 -110.76 -45.29
CA ASP A 5 -18.70 -111.69 -46.35
C ASP A 5 -17.48 -112.45 -46.92
N ARG A 6 -17.20 -113.63 -46.37
CA ARG A 6 -15.97 -114.41 -46.59
C ARG A 6 -15.96 -115.08 -47.97
N LYS A 7 -15.37 -114.39 -48.95
CA LYS A 7 -15.25 -114.88 -50.33
C LYS A 7 -14.00 -115.75 -50.49
N SER A 8 -14.18 -116.91 -51.14
CA SER A 8 -13.07 -117.80 -51.45
C SER A 8 -12.47 -117.44 -52.81
N VAL A 9 -11.16 -117.22 -52.88
CA VAL A 9 -10.43 -116.86 -54.10
C VAL A 9 -9.30 -117.85 -54.32
N THR A 10 -9.20 -118.39 -55.52
CA THR A 10 -8.02 -119.16 -55.94
C THR A 10 -6.92 -118.19 -56.36
N VAL A 11 -5.73 -118.38 -55.78
CA VAL A 11 -4.52 -117.59 -56.02
C VAL A 11 -3.35 -118.54 -56.23
N GLU A 12 -2.31 -118.11 -56.96
CA GLU A 12 -1.07 -118.86 -57.12
C GLU A 12 0.02 -118.23 -56.25
N ILE A 13 0.75 -119.05 -55.49
CA ILE A 13 1.88 -118.62 -54.67
C ILE A 13 3.03 -119.60 -54.95
N TYR A 14 4.16 -119.08 -55.40
CA TYR A 14 5.40 -119.80 -55.67
C TYR A 14 5.21 -121.07 -56.55
N GLY A 15 4.39 -120.95 -57.60
CA GLY A 15 4.09 -122.05 -58.54
C GLY A 15 3.05 -123.06 -58.04
N THR A 16 2.38 -122.80 -56.92
CA THR A 16 1.33 -123.67 -56.36
C THR A 16 0.01 -122.91 -56.19
N SER A 17 -1.09 -123.48 -56.69
CA SER A 17 -2.43 -122.89 -56.60
C SER A 17 -3.11 -123.22 -55.26
N TYR A 18 -3.47 -122.18 -54.51
CA TYR A 18 -4.15 -122.27 -53.22
C TYR A 18 -5.53 -121.59 -53.28
N LYS A 19 -6.54 -122.20 -52.64
CA LYS A 19 -7.87 -121.59 -52.48
C LYS A 19 -7.98 -120.94 -51.10
N LEU A 20 -7.71 -119.63 -51.04
CA LEU A 20 -7.77 -118.85 -49.80
C LEU A 20 -9.17 -118.30 -49.56
N VAL A 21 -9.45 -117.89 -48.33
CA VAL A 21 -10.73 -117.28 -47.91
C VAL A 21 -10.43 -115.98 -47.17
N GLY A 22 -11.01 -114.87 -47.60
CA GLY A 22 -10.72 -113.55 -47.03
C GLY A 22 -11.87 -112.56 -47.12
N SER A 23 -11.73 -111.43 -46.43
CA SER A 23 -12.77 -110.40 -46.27
C SER A 23 -13.00 -109.54 -47.53
N SER A 24 -12.04 -109.54 -48.45
CA SER A 24 -12.14 -108.90 -49.78
C SER A 24 -11.32 -109.68 -50.79
N SER A 25 -11.86 -109.88 -51.99
CA SER A 25 -11.21 -110.65 -53.07
C SER A 25 -9.86 -110.04 -53.44
N ASP A 26 -9.84 -108.74 -53.70
CA ASP A 26 -8.67 -108.06 -54.26
C ASP A 26 -7.59 -107.84 -53.21
N TYR A 27 -7.96 -107.60 -51.95
CA TYR A 27 -7.02 -107.59 -50.83
C TYR A 27 -6.38 -108.99 -50.61
N THR A 28 -7.17 -110.06 -50.73
CA THR A 28 -6.64 -111.44 -50.62
C THR A 28 -5.66 -111.75 -51.75
N ARG A 29 -5.93 -111.26 -52.98
CA ARG A 29 -4.99 -111.37 -54.12
C ARG A 29 -3.74 -110.51 -53.91
N GLN A 30 -3.86 -109.28 -53.41
CA GLN A 30 -2.71 -108.41 -53.08
C GLN A 30 -1.80 -109.06 -52.03
N VAL A 31 -2.36 -109.63 -50.96
CA VAL A 31 -1.59 -110.34 -49.93
C VAL A 31 -0.92 -111.59 -50.51
N ALA A 32 -1.61 -112.36 -51.36
CA ALA A 32 -1.02 -113.53 -52.02
C ALA A 32 0.16 -113.16 -52.93
N ASN A 33 0.03 -112.10 -53.74
CA ASN A 33 1.12 -111.57 -54.57
C ASN A 33 2.30 -111.11 -53.71
N PHE A 34 2.05 -110.40 -52.59
CA PHE A 34 3.11 -109.94 -51.68
C PHE A 34 3.88 -111.10 -51.03
N VAL A 35 3.19 -112.20 -50.66
CA VAL A 35 3.83 -113.43 -50.19
C VAL A 35 4.70 -114.05 -51.29
N ASP A 36 4.19 -114.14 -52.52
CA ASP A 36 4.91 -114.70 -53.66
C ASP A 36 6.18 -113.88 -53.99
N ASP A 37 6.07 -112.55 -54.05
CA ASP A 37 7.22 -111.65 -54.25
C ASP A 37 8.27 -111.77 -53.12
N ARG A 38 7.84 -111.89 -51.86
CA ARG A 38 8.76 -112.07 -50.71
C ARG A 38 9.45 -113.43 -50.77
N MET A 39 8.72 -114.50 -51.09
CA MET A 39 9.28 -115.85 -51.30
C MET A 39 10.27 -115.88 -52.49
N ARG A 40 9.93 -115.28 -53.63
CA ARG A 40 10.84 -115.15 -54.79
C ARG A 40 12.09 -114.33 -54.46
N THR A 41 11.96 -113.28 -53.65
CA THR A 41 13.09 -112.44 -53.22
C THR A 41 14.04 -113.21 -52.29
N ILE A 42 13.50 -113.95 -51.32
CA ILE A 42 14.28 -114.77 -50.39
C ILE A 42 14.92 -115.97 -51.11
N SER A 43 14.22 -116.59 -52.06
CA SER A 43 14.74 -117.65 -52.93
C SER A 43 15.98 -117.19 -53.73
N LYS A 44 15.95 -115.97 -54.30
CA LYS A 44 17.10 -115.37 -55.00
C LYS A 44 18.31 -115.18 -54.07
N ALA A 45 18.10 -114.81 -52.80
CA ALA A 45 19.17 -114.61 -51.82
C ALA A 45 19.72 -115.95 -51.26
N HIS A 46 18.88 -116.98 -51.15
CA HIS A 46 19.19 -118.24 -50.47
C HIS A 46 18.82 -119.47 -51.32
N SER A 47 19.39 -119.54 -52.52
CA SER A 47 19.12 -120.54 -53.57
C SER A 47 19.41 -122.02 -53.23
N ARG A 48 19.88 -122.31 -52.00
CA ARG A 48 20.09 -123.68 -51.48
C ARG A 48 18.98 -124.14 -50.52
N LEU A 49 17.96 -123.32 -50.27
CA LEU A 49 16.82 -123.67 -49.43
C LEU A 49 15.69 -124.29 -50.25
N ASP A 50 14.99 -125.23 -49.63
CA ASP A 50 13.77 -125.87 -50.14
C ASP A 50 12.54 -124.98 -49.94
N THR A 51 11.51 -125.16 -50.79
CA THR A 51 10.30 -124.34 -50.80
C THR A 51 9.61 -124.18 -49.43
N PRO A 52 9.48 -125.22 -48.59
CA PRO A 52 8.96 -125.07 -47.23
C PRO A 52 9.78 -124.11 -46.35
N ARG A 53 11.11 -124.18 -46.39
CA ARG A 53 11.98 -123.27 -45.64
C ARG A 53 11.96 -121.84 -46.18
N ILE A 54 11.85 -121.67 -47.50
CA ILE A 54 11.64 -120.35 -48.13
C ILE A 54 10.31 -119.74 -47.69
N ALA A 55 9.22 -120.54 -47.63
CA ALA A 55 7.91 -120.09 -47.16
C ALA A 55 7.94 -119.68 -45.67
N VAL A 56 8.59 -120.47 -44.81
CA VAL A 56 8.76 -120.13 -43.39
C VAL A 56 9.58 -118.86 -43.21
N LEU A 57 10.71 -118.71 -43.92
CA LEU A 57 11.53 -117.50 -43.82
C LEU A 57 10.82 -116.25 -44.37
N ALA A 58 10.00 -116.39 -45.41
CA ALA A 58 9.12 -115.32 -45.89
C ALA A 58 8.07 -114.93 -44.84
N ALA A 59 7.42 -115.92 -44.20
CA ALA A 59 6.47 -115.67 -43.12
C ALA A 59 7.13 -114.99 -41.90
N VAL A 60 8.37 -115.36 -41.54
CA VAL A 60 9.14 -114.72 -40.47
C VAL A 60 9.47 -113.27 -40.81
N HIS A 61 10.05 -112.98 -41.99
CA HIS A 61 10.33 -111.59 -42.38
C HIS A 61 9.05 -110.74 -42.50
N MET A 62 7.93 -111.32 -42.94
CA MET A 62 6.64 -110.62 -42.98
C MET A 62 6.06 -110.35 -41.58
N ALA A 63 6.29 -111.26 -40.62
CA ALA A 63 5.90 -111.07 -39.23
C ALA A 63 6.78 -110.01 -38.53
N GLU A 64 8.09 -110.04 -38.79
CA GLU A 64 9.07 -109.04 -38.34
C GLU A 64 8.71 -107.63 -38.87
N GLU A 65 8.45 -107.49 -40.17
CA GLU A 65 7.95 -106.25 -40.76
C GLU A 65 6.61 -105.78 -40.16
N ALA A 66 5.74 -106.70 -39.75
CA ALA A 66 4.45 -106.37 -39.14
C ALA A 66 4.60 -105.93 -37.67
N LEU A 67 5.51 -106.56 -36.93
CA LEU A 67 5.89 -106.14 -35.57
C LEU A 67 6.55 -104.76 -35.60
N GLN A 68 7.52 -104.54 -36.49
CA GLN A 68 8.17 -103.23 -36.65
C GLN A 68 7.18 -102.12 -37.04
N LYS A 69 6.20 -102.42 -37.91
CA LYS A 69 5.11 -101.47 -38.24
C LYS A 69 4.17 -101.23 -37.05
N LEU A 70 3.98 -102.20 -36.15
CA LEU A 70 3.20 -102.03 -34.92
C LEU A 70 3.96 -101.20 -33.89
N GLU A 71 5.28 -101.40 -33.77
CA GLU A 71 6.19 -100.61 -32.94
C GLU A 71 6.17 -99.14 -33.37
N PHE A 72 6.45 -98.83 -34.65
CA PHE A 72 6.33 -97.46 -35.18
C PHE A 72 4.93 -96.85 -35.01
N GLN A 73 3.86 -97.65 -35.10
CA GLN A 73 2.49 -97.17 -34.82
C GLN A 73 2.25 -96.87 -33.34
N ASN A 74 2.95 -97.54 -32.42
CA ASN A 74 2.82 -97.30 -30.99
C ASN A 74 3.69 -96.11 -30.55
N GLU A 75 4.91 -95.99 -31.08
CA GLU A 75 5.73 -94.78 -30.97
C GLU A 75 4.98 -93.55 -31.49
N ALA A 76 4.35 -93.63 -32.67
CA ALA A 76 3.55 -92.53 -33.22
C ALA A 76 2.34 -92.16 -32.33
N LYS A 77 1.76 -93.12 -31.59
CA LYS A 77 0.70 -92.84 -30.59
C LYS A 77 1.27 -92.20 -29.32
N GLN A 78 2.44 -92.62 -28.86
CA GLN A 78 3.15 -92.01 -27.72
C GLN A 78 3.54 -90.57 -28.05
N MET A 79 4.26 -90.34 -29.15
CA MET A 79 4.64 -89.01 -29.64
C MET A 79 3.43 -88.08 -29.86
N THR A 80 2.27 -88.60 -30.29
CA THR A 80 1.06 -87.79 -30.43
C THR A 80 0.31 -87.55 -29.11
N ALA A 81 0.41 -88.45 -28.13
CA ALA A 81 -0.05 -88.22 -26.76
C ALA A 81 0.80 -87.16 -26.06
N GLU A 82 2.13 -87.34 -26.05
CA GLU A 82 3.10 -86.37 -25.52
C GLU A 82 2.93 -84.98 -26.14
N ARG A 83 2.81 -84.89 -27.47
CA ARG A 83 2.54 -83.63 -28.17
C ARG A 83 1.18 -83.00 -27.77
N ASN A 84 0.18 -83.79 -27.39
CA ASN A 84 -1.10 -83.27 -26.91
C ASN A 84 -1.01 -82.82 -25.44
N GLU A 85 -0.23 -83.52 -24.62
CA GLU A 85 0.06 -83.15 -23.23
C GLU A 85 0.90 -81.86 -23.16
N LEU A 86 2.01 -81.78 -23.91
CA LEU A 86 2.80 -80.56 -24.09
C LEU A 86 1.98 -79.38 -24.63
N ARG A 87 0.97 -79.63 -25.49
CA ARG A 87 0.01 -78.59 -25.92
C ARG A 87 -0.92 -78.13 -24.81
N SER A 88 -1.36 -79.04 -23.94
CA SER A 88 -2.15 -78.72 -22.74
C SER A 88 -1.33 -77.90 -21.74
N GLU A 89 -0.06 -78.26 -21.52
CA GLU A 89 0.87 -77.50 -20.68
C GLU A 89 1.19 -76.13 -21.26
N LEU A 90 1.50 -76.04 -22.57
CA LEU A 90 1.71 -74.77 -23.25
C LEU A 90 0.49 -73.85 -23.12
N ALA A 91 -0.72 -74.39 -23.26
CA ALA A 91 -1.96 -73.63 -23.09
C ALA A 91 -2.17 -73.15 -21.63
N LYS A 92 -1.83 -73.96 -20.63
CA LYS A 92 -1.83 -73.54 -19.21
C LYS A 92 -0.83 -72.41 -18.96
N VAL A 93 0.40 -72.55 -19.46
CA VAL A 93 1.46 -71.53 -19.32
C VAL A 93 1.06 -70.23 -20.04
N GLN A 94 0.48 -70.31 -21.23
CA GLN A 94 -0.07 -69.15 -21.95
C GLN A 94 -1.22 -68.48 -21.19
N GLY A 95 -2.14 -69.26 -20.59
CA GLY A 95 -3.20 -68.73 -19.74
C GLY A 95 -2.66 -67.98 -18.52
N ILE A 96 -1.70 -68.57 -17.80
CA ILE A 96 -1.03 -67.92 -16.67
C ILE A 96 -0.29 -66.65 -17.11
N GLN A 97 0.35 -66.66 -18.28
CA GLN A 97 1.04 -65.50 -18.84
C GLN A 97 0.08 -64.35 -19.16
N ILE A 98 -1.12 -64.66 -19.69
CA ILE A 98 -2.18 -63.69 -19.96
C ILE A 98 -2.74 -63.14 -18.64
N GLU A 99 -3.05 -63.99 -17.66
CA GLU A 99 -3.49 -63.53 -16.33
C GLU A 99 -2.46 -62.61 -15.66
N GLN A 100 -1.16 -62.89 -15.78
CA GLN A 100 -0.11 -62.02 -15.29
C GLN A 100 -0.09 -60.67 -16.02
N GLN A 101 -0.23 -60.67 -17.35
CA GLN A 101 -0.31 -59.44 -18.14
C GLN A 101 -1.55 -58.60 -17.81
N GLU A 102 -2.71 -59.22 -17.59
CA GLU A 102 -3.93 -58.53 -17.17
C GLU A 102 -3.82 -57.96 -15.76
N ARG A 103 -3.25 -58.71 -14.80
CA ARG A 103 -2.97 -58.20 -13.45
C ARG A 103 -1.98 -57.02 -13.47
N HIS A 104 -0.92 -57.09 -14.27
CA HIS A 104 0.01 -55.96 -14.43
C HIS A 104 -0.64 -54.76 -15.11
N ARG A 105 -1.51 -54.97 -16.11
CA ARG A 105 -2.30 -53.90 -16.73
C ARG A 105 -3.22 -53.22 -15.71
N GLN A 106 -3.95 -53.99 -14.90
CA GLN A 106 -4.80 -53.45 -13.83
C GLN A 106 -3.99 -52.69 -12.77
N GLN A 107 -2.78 -53.15 -12.43
CA GLN A 107 -1.86 -52.43 -11.54
C GLN A 107 -1.41 -51.09 -12.15
N LEU A 108 -1.05 -51.06 -13.43
CA LEU A 108 -0.69 -49.83 -14.14
C LEU A 108 -1.89 -48.86 -14.19
N GLU A 109 -3.07 -49.33 -14.56
CA GLU A 109 -4.29 -48.52 -14.64
C GLU A 109 -4.69 -47.92 -13.28
N GLN A 110 -4.51 -48.68 -12.18
CA GLN A 110 -4.68 -48.16 -10.81
C GLN A 110 -3.60 -47.15 -10.39
N LEU A 111 -2.37 -47.28 -10.89
CA LEU A 111 -1.29 -46.32 -10.63
C LEU A 111 -1.49 -45.03 -11.45
N GLU A 112 -1.93 -45.14 -12.70
CA GLU A 112 -2.31 -44.01 -13.55
C GLU A 112 -3.50 -43.24 -12.96
N GLN A 113 -4.52 -43.92 -12.46
CA GLN A 113 -5.63 -43.29 -11.73
C GLN A 113 -5.15 -42.53 -10.48
N LYS A 114 -4.32 -43.15 -9.63
CA LYS A 114 -3.75 -42.49 -8.45
C LYS A 114 -2.84 -41.31 -8.80
N LEU A 115 -2.10 -41.39 -9.90
CA LEU A 115 -1.27 -40.29 -10.40
C LEU A 115 -2.15 -39.13 -10.91
N ALA A 116 -3.26 -39.44 -11.59
CA ALA A 116 -4.25 -38.46 -12.03
C ALA A 116 -4.95 -37.77 -10.82
N GLU A 117 -5.32 -38.54 -9.79
CA GLU A 117 -5.86 -38.00 -8.53
C GLU A 117 -4.84 -37.09 -7.83
N GLN A 118 -3.57 -37.51 -7.72
CA GLN A 118 -2.52 -36.70 -7.09
C GLN A 118 -2.18 -35.44 -7.89
N THR A 119 -2.18 -35.49 -9.22
CA THR A 119 -1.90 -34.31 -10.07
C THR A 119 -3.07 -33.34 -10.10
N ALA A 120 -4.32 -33.83 -10.12
CA ALA A 120 -5.51 -32.99 -9.94
C ALA A 120 -5.51 -32.29 -8.57
N LEU A 121 -5.24 -33.03 -7.49
CA LEU A 121 -5.15 -32.49 -6.14
C LEU A 121 -4.01 -31.46 -6.00
N ALA A 122 -2.86 -31.71 -6.63
CA ALA A 122 -1.74 -30.77 -6.64
C ALA A 122 -2.07 -29.48 -7.41
N GLU A 123 -2.82 -29.57 -8.50
CA GLU A 123 -3.29 -28.41 -9.27
C GLU A 123 -4.37 -27.62 -8.50
N ASP A 124 -5.30 -28.28 -7.82
CA ASP A 124 -6.25 -27.62 -6.91
C ASP A 124 -5.53 -26.90 -5.77
N TYR A 125 -4.49 -27.51 -5.18
CA TYR A 125 -3.62 -26.84 -4.20
C TYR A 125 -2.86 -25.65 -4.81
N ARG A 126 -2.37 -25.76 -6.05
CA ARG A 126 -1.69 -24.66 -6.76
C ARG A 126 -2.65 -23.48 -6.96
N VAL A 127 -3.83 -23.74 -7.53
CA VAL A 127 -4.86 -22.72 -7.79
C VAL A 127 -5.40 -22.11 -6.49
N SER A 128 -5.54 -22.90 -5.42
CA SER A 128 -5.91 -22.41 -4.08
C SER A 128 -4.84 -21.49 -3.50
N LYS A 129 -3.56 -21.89 -3.58
CA LYS A 129 -2.42 -21.08 -3.14
C LYS A 129 -2.29 -19.78 -3.94
N GLU A 130 -2.49 -19.82 -5.26
CA GLU A 130 -2.43 -18.65 -6.15
C GLU A 130 -3.55 -17.64 -5.84
N LYS A 131 -4.77 -18.11 -5.55
CA LYS A 131 -5.86 -17.26 -5.03
C LYS A 131 -5.48 -16.62 -3.71
N LEU A 132 -4.94 -17.39 -2.76
CA LEU A 132 -4.53 -16.89 -1.45
C LEU A 132 -3.40 -15.85 -1.54
N THR A 133 -2.44 -16.02 -2.46
CA THR A 133 -1.41 -14.99 -2.72
C THR A 133 -2.00 -13.75 -3.39
N ALA A 134 -2.92 -13.89 -4.35
CA ALA A 134 -3.58 -12.75 -4.97
C ALA A 134 -4.46 -11.96 -3.97
N GLU A 135 -5.12 -12.64 -3.02
CA GLU A 135 -5.84 -11.99 -1.92
C GLU A 135 -4.91 -11.30 -0.91
N SER A 136 -3.74 -11.88 -0.64
CA SER A 136 -2.67 -11.25 0.16
C SER A 136 -2.10 -9.99 -0.51
N GLU A 137 -1.85 -10.03 -1.81
CA GLU A 137 -1.40 -8.87 -2.59
C GLU A 137 -2.49 -7.79 -2.71
N ARG A 138 -3.75 -8.20 -2.89
CA ARG A 138 -4.90 -7.29 -2.92
C ARG A 138 -5.15 -6.61 -1.58
N THR A 139 -5.03 -7.33 -0.46
CA THR A 139 -5.14 -6.74 0.88
C THR A 139 -3.93 -5.85 1.20
N LYS A 140 -2.72 -6.22 0.78
CA LYS A 140 -1.52 -5.37 0.90
C LYS A 140 -1.64 -4.07 0.10
N THR A 141 -2.15 -4.11 -1.14
CA THR A 141 -2.34 -2.91 -1.97
C THR A 141 -3.46 -2.01 -1.45
N LEU A 142 -4.57 -2.57 -0.94
CA LEU A 142 -5.61 -1.80 -0.24
C LEU A 142 -5.08 -1.15 1.06
N LEU A 143 -4.26 -1.86 1.83
CA LEU A 143 -3.63 -1.32 3.05
C LEU A 143 -2.65 -0.19 2.72
N GLN A 144 -1.89 -0.32 1.63
CA GLN A 144 -1.02 0.75 1.13
C GLN A 144 -1.84 1.98 0.71
N GLN A 145 -2.93 1.80 -0.04
CA GLN A 145 -3.82 2.89 -0.45
C GLN A 145 -4.43 3.64 0.75
N GLU A 146 -4.91 2.95 1.78
CA GLU A 146 -5.43 3.60 2.98
C GLU A 146 -4.32 4.23 3.86
N SER A 147 -3.09 3.69 3.83
CA SER A 147 -1.91 4.33 4.45
C SER A 147 -1.56 5.65 3.75
N ASP A 148 -1.50 5.65 2.42
CA ASP A 148 -1.17 6.84 1.63
C ASP A 148 -2.27 7.90 1.75
N ARG A 149 -3.54 7.49 1.70
CA ARG A 149 -4.71 8.33 1.98
C ARG A 149 -4.67 8.93 3.39
N SER A 150 -4.25 8.17 4.40
CA SER A 150 -4.06 8.67 5.76
C SER A 150 -2.95 9.74 5.83
N ALA A 151 -1.85 9.54 5.09
CA ALA A 151 -0.78 10.53 4.98
C ALA A 151 -1.21 11.80 4.21
N GLU A 152 -2.06 11.68 3.19
CA GLU A 152 -2.68 12.83 2.50
C GLU A 152 -3.63 13.60 3.42
N LEU A 153 -4.51 12.91 4.17
CA LEU A 153 -5.38 13.51 5.16
C LEU A 153 -4.59 14.22 6.27
N LEU A 154 -3.45 13.67 6.68
CA LEU A 154 -2.55 14.32 7.65
C LEU A 154 -1.95 15.61 7.08
N LYS A 155 -1.46 15.60 5.82
CA LYS A 155 -0.96 16.80 5.14
C LYS A 155 -2.05 17.87 4.98
N ALA A 156 -3.25 17.47 4.56
CA ALA A 156 -4.39 18.37 4.41
C ALA A 156 -4.81 18.99 5.76
N LYS A 157 -4.80 18.20 6.84
CA LYS A 157 -5.05 18.68 8.21
C LYS A 157 -3.99 19.69 8.67
N GLN A 158 -2.71 19.42 8.41
CA GLN A 158 -1.62 20.36 8.71
C GLN A 158 -1.76 21.67 7.92
N GLN A 159 -2.11 21.60 6.63
CA GLN A 159 -2.38 22.79 5.80
C GLN A 159 -3.57 23.60 6.34
N LEU A 160 -4.66 22.94 6.74
CA LEU A 160 -5.81 23.60 7.37
C LEU A 160 -5.46 24.23 8.73
N GLU A 161 -4.63 23.58 9.54
CA GLU A 161 -4.15 24.14 10.82
C GLU A 161 -3.28 25.38 10.61
N VAL A 162 -2.41 25.39 9.58
CA VAL A 162 -1.64 26.57 9.18
C VAL A 162 -2.55 27.69 8.66
N GLN A 163 -3.51 27.38 7.77
CA GLN A 163 -4.46 28.37 7.27
C GLN A 163 -5.34 28.98 8.38
N LEU A 164 -5.79 28.16 9.34
CA LEU A 164 -6.54 28.64 10.51
C LEU A 164 -5.67 29.50 11.43
N LYS A 165 -4.38 29.18 11.59
CA LYS A 165 -3.42 30.00 12.34
C LYS A 165 -3.16 31.34 11.65
N GLU A 166 -2.91 31.34 10.35
CA GLU A 166 -2.79 32.56 9.55
C GLU A 166 -4.05 33.43 9.59
N GLN A 167 -5.24 32.83 9.49
CA GLN A 167 -6.50 33.58 9.62
C GLN A 167 -6.64 34.19 11.00
N ARG A 168 -6.34 33.46 12.08
CA ARG A 168 -6.31 34.00 13.45
C ARG A 168 -5.34 35.16 13.59
N GLU A 169 -4.11 35.04 13.09
CA GLU A 169 -3.11 36.11 13.13
C GLU A 169 -3.53 37.33 12.30
N LYS A 170 -4.21 37.13 11.16
CA LYS A 170 -4.80 38.22 10.34
C LYS A 170 -5.96 38.92 11.07
N TYR A 171 -6.84 38.17 11.74
CA TYR A 171 -7.91 38.75 12.57
C TYR A 171 -7.38 39.45 13.82
N GLU A 172 -6.40 38.87 14.53
CA GLU A 172 -5.78 39.47 15.72
C GLU A 172 -5.01 40.75 15.37
N SER A 173 -4.25 40.76 14.27
CA SER A 173 -3.55 41.97 13.81
C SER A 173 -4.51 43.05 13.32
N SER A 174 -5.56 42.72 12.57
CA SER A 174 -6.61 43.65 12.15
C SER A 174 -7.39 44.22 13.34
N HIS A 175 -7.74 43.38 14.33
CA HIS A 175 -8.41 43.82 15.55
C HIS A 175 -7.49 44.68 16.42
N LYS A 176 -6.19 44.37 16.50
CA LYS A 176 -5.20 45.19 17.21
C LYS A 176 -5.02 46.55 16.54
N GLN A 177 -4.90 46.62 15.21
CA GLN A 177 -4.87 47.88 14.46
C GLN A 177 -6.14 48.70 14.71
N SER A 178 -7.32 48.05 14.65
CA SER A 178 -8.61 48.70 14.93
C SER A 178 -8.70 49.26 16.36
N LEU A 179 -8.19 48.53 17.35
CA LEU A 179 -8.09 48.99 18.74
C LEU A 179 -7.10 50.14 18.90
N ASP A 180 -5.93 50.08 18.27
CA ASP A 180 -4.90 51.11 18.41
C ASP A 180 -5.27 52.40 17.66
N ASP A 181 -6.01 52.32 16.54
CA ASP A 181 -6.61 53.48 15.89
C ASP A 181 -7.83 54.02 16.66
N LEU A 182 -8.61 53.17 17.33
CA LEU A 182 -9.67 53.64 18.25
C LEU A 182 -9.08 54.38 19.45
N LYS A 183 -7.99 53.87 20.05
CA LYS A 183 -7.21 54.57 21.09
C LYS A 183 -6.72 55.92 20.56
N ARG A 184 -6.03 55.97 19.41
CA ARG A 184 -5.57 57.23 18.80
C ARG A 184 -6.70 58.24 18.58
N ARG A 185 -7.89 57.79 18.20
CA ARG A 185 -9.08 58.66 18.09
C ARG A 185 -9.54 59.17 19.46
N HIS A 186 -9.60 58.30 20.47
CA HIS A 186 -9.97 58.70 21.83
C HIS A 186 -8.91 59.62 22.46
N ASP A 187 -7.62 59.32 22.33
CA ASP A 187 -6.50 60.16 22.78
C ASP A 187 -6.50 61.52 22.07
N GLY A 188 -6.81 61.54 20.76
CA GLY A 188 -7.00 62.77 19.99
C GLY A 188 -8.21 63.59 20.46
N GLN A 189 -9.35 62.93 20.75
CA GLN A 189 -10.53 63.57 21.32
C GLN A 189 -10.27 64.09 22.74
N ILE A 190 -9.57 63.33 23.57
CA ILE A 190 -9.13 63.73 24.92
C ILE A 190 -8.20 64.95 24.80
N ALA A 191 -7.22 64.94 23.90
CA ALA A 191 -6.34 66.09 23.66
C ALA A 191 -7.11 67.33 23.15
N GLN A 192 -8.10 67.16 22.26
CA GLN A 192 -8.97 68.25 21.81
C GLN A 192 -9.86 68.79 22.93
N LEU A 193 -10.45 67.91 23.75
CA LEU A 193 -11.23 68.29 24.93
C LEU A 193 -10.36 68.98 25.98
N THR A 194 -9.17 68.45 26.28
CA THR A 194 -8.21 69.08 27.21
C THR A 194 -7.74 70.44 26.68
N ASN A 195 -7.49 70.61 25.38
CA ASN A 195 -7.08 71.89 24.81
C ASN A 195 -8.24 72.90 24.78
N THR A 196 -9.47 72.47 24.44
CA THR A 196 -10.65 73.36 24.48
C THR A 196 -11.04 73.72 25.91
N HIS A 197 -10.94 72.80 26.87
CA HIS A 197 -11.05 73.10 28.30
C HIS A 197 -9.93 74.04 28.77
N LYS A 198 -8.68 73.84 28.36
CA LYS A 198 -7.56 74.74 28.69
C LYS A 198 -7.79 76.14 28.15
N GLN A 199 -8.23 76.29 26.90
CA GLN A 199 -8.60 77.58 26.32
C GLN A 199 -9.84 78.19 26.96
N ALA A 200 -10.80 77.39 27.43
CA ALA A 200 -11.96 77.87 28.18
C ALA A 200 -11.56 78.34 29.58
N ILE A 201 -10.65 77.63 30.26
CA ILE A 201 -10.06 78.04 31.54
C ILE A 201 -9.24 79.32 31.35
N GLU A 202 -8.35 79.40 30.36
CA GLU A 202 -7.59 80.62 30.05
C GLU A 202 -8.50 81.82 29.74
N LYS A 203 -9.60 81.62 29.01
CA LYS A 203 -10.62 82.67 28.78
C LYS A 203 -11.40 83.02 30.05
N LEU A 204 -11.72 82.05 30.91
CA LEU A 204 -12.37 82.30 32.20
C LEU A 204 -11.43 83.01 33.18
N GLU A 205 -10.16 82.64 33.26
CA GLU A 205 -9.13 83.35 34.02
C GLU A 205 -8.88 84.75 33.47
N GLN A 206 -8.85 84.93 32.14
CA GLN A 206 -8.72 86.25 31.53
C GLN A 206 -9.95 87.12 31.83
N ASN A 207 -11.16 86.58 31.75
CA ASN A 207 -12.40 87.27 32.11
C ASN A 207 -12.52 87.54 33.62
N GLN A 208 -12.02 86.64 34.47
CA GLN A 208 -11.92 86.87 35.91
C GLN A 208 -10.87 87.92 36.22
N ARG A 209 -9.72 87.97 35.51
CA ARG A 209 -8.71 89.03 35.65
C ARG A 209 -9.20 90.38 35.14
N THR A 210 -9.96 90.46 34.05
CA THR A 210 -10.52 91.73 33.57
C THR A 210 -11.68 92.21 34.44
N SER A 211 -12.57 91.33 34.89
CA SER A 211 -13.63 91.70 35.84
C SER A 211 -13.09 92.00 37.23
N ALA A 212 -12.04 91.31 37.71
CA ALA A 212 -11.32 91.67 38.94
C ALA A 212 -10.65 93.03 38.79
N LYS A 213 -9.93 93.32 37.70
CA LYS A 213 -9.36 94.66 37.45
C LYS A 213 -10.43 95.74 37.37
N GLN A 214 -11.55 95.50 36.69
CA GLN A 214 -12.67 96.44 36.67
C GLN A 214 -13.33 96.59 38.05
N ALA A 215 -13.33 95.56 38.89
CA ALA A 215 -13.78 95.63 40.27
C ALA A 215 -12.79 96.39 41.15
N GLU A 216 -11.48 96.19 40.99
CA GLU A 216 -10.40 96.94 41.65
C GLU A 216 -10.41 98.41 41.24
N GLU A 217 -10.61 98.72 39.95
CA GLU A 217 -10.76 100.10 39.45
C GLU A 217 -12.03 100.76 39.99
N LYS A 218 -13.17 100.05 40.00
CA LYS A 218 -14.41 100.54 40.63
C LYS A 218 -14.29 100.69 42.13
N LEU A 219 -13.58 99.77 42.81
CA LEU A 219 -13.32 99.85 44.24
C LEU A 219 -12.33 100.97 44.55
N ALA A 220 -11.32 101.22 43.71
CA ALA A 220 -10.40 102.34 43.83
C ALA A 220 -11.07 103.69 43.52
N GLU A 221 -12.04 103.73 42.60
CA GLU A 221 -12.92 104.89 42.44
C GLU A 221 -13.83 105.08 43.65
N GLN A 222 -14.46 104.00 44.15
CA GLN A 222 -15.32 104.05 45.34
C GLN A 222 -14.52 104.42 46.58
N LEU A 223 -13.27 103.98 46.71
CA LEU A 223 -12.34 104.35 47.78
C LEU A 223 -11.83 105.78 47.59
N LYS A 224 -11.57 106.29 46.38
CA LYS A 224 -11.28 107.72 46.16
C LYS A 224 -12.49 108.60 46.48
N LYS A 225 -13.70 108.16 46.11
CA LYS A 225 -14.97 108.83 46.44
C LYS A 225 -15.21 108.79 47.95
N GLN A 226 -15.07 107.62 48.60
CA GLN A 226 -15.12 107.48 50.05
C GLN A 226 -14.00 108.23 50.75
N GLU A 227 -12.79 108.34 50.22
CA GLU A 227 -11.73 109.18 50.79
C GLU A 227 -12.07 110.65 50.68
N SER A 228 -12.70 111.10 49.58
CA SER A 228 -13.16 112.49 49.46
C SER A 228 -14.30 112.79 50.45
N ILE A 229 -15.24 111.85 50.61
CA ILE A 229 -16.33 111.91 51.58
C ILE A 229 -15.78 111.83 52.99
N TYR A 230 -14.86 110.92 53.30
CA TYR A 230 -14.22 110.77 54.61
C TYR A 230 -13.23 111.90 54.92
N LYS A 231 -12.65 112.59 53.94
CA LYS A 231 -11.92 113.86 54.17
C LYS A 231 -12.89 114.98 54.55
N GLN A 232 -14.07 115.07 53.91
CA GLN A 232 -15.12 116.01 54.28
C GLN A 232 -15.78 115.65 55.64
N GLU A 233 -16.08 114.38 55.88
CA GLU A 233 -16.59 113.88 57.15
C GLU A 233 -15.55 113.95 58.26
N ALA A 234 -14.25 113.75 58.00
CA ALA A 234 -13.21 113.95 59.00
C ALA A 234 -13.13 115.43 59.38
N LEU A 235 -13.17 116.35 58.41
CA LEU A 235 -13.24 117.79 58.70
C LEU A 235 -14.48 118.15 59.56
N LEU A 236 -15.62 117.51 59.30
CA LEU A 236 -16.86 117.65 60.09
C LEU A 236 -16.82 116.92 61.44
N LYS A 237 -16.16 115.77 61.53
CA LYS A 237 -16.06 114.94 62.75
C LYS A 237 -14.97 115.47 63.68
N GLU A 238 -13.93 116.11 63.17
CA GLU A 238 -12.98 116.89 63.96
C GLU A 238 -13.69 118.10 64.59
N GLN A 239 -14.55 118.78 63.82
CA GLN A 239 -15.50 119.80 64.32
C GLN A 239 -16.60 119.26 65.27
N GLN A 240 -16.76 117.94 65.44
CA GLN A 240 -17.76 117.31 66.33
C GLN A 240 -17.15 116.57 67.53
N HIS A 241 -16.04 115.86 67.39
CA HIS A 241 -15.34 115.19 68.50
C HIS A 241 -14.67 116.21 69.42
N SER A 242 -14.36 117.40 68.90
CA SER A 242 -14.17 118.64 69.67
C SER A 242 -15.34 118.99 70.63
N LYS A 243 -16.47 118.28 70.59
CA LYS A 243 -17.68 118.48 71.40
C LYS A 243 -18.18 117.21 72.13
N THR A 244 -17.57 116.03 71.93
CA THR A 244 -18.09 114.73 72.43
C THR A 244 -17.05 113.83 73.11
N VAL A 245 -15.84 114.33 73.35
CA VAL A 245 -14.84 113.68 74.23
C VAL A 245 -15.01 114.17 75.69
N GLN A 246 -16.04 114.98 75.96
CA GLN A 246 -16.29 115.65 77.24
C GLN A 246 -17.13 114.76 78.20
N ASP A 247 -17.10 113.42 78.05
CA ASP A 247 -18.29 112.57 78.26
C ASP A 247 -18.15 111.22 79.03
N MET A 248 -17.37 110.22 78.56
CA MET A 248 -17.91 108.83 78.51
C MET A 248 -17.00 107.66 79.02
N GLU A 249 -16.71 107.56 80.33
CA GLU A 249 -15.75 106.55 80.87
C GLU A 249 -16.41 105.41 81.74
N GLN A 250 -16.18 104.09 81.43
CA GLN A 250 -17.11 102.94 81.69
C GLN A 250 -16.53 101.59 82.27
N LYS A 251 -17.39 100.60 82.69
CA LYS A 251 -17.08 99.44 83.60
C LYS A 251 -18.02 98.18 83.51
N TYR A 252 -17.55 96.91 83.33
CA TYR A 252 -18.37 95.63 83.22
C TYR A 252 -17.61 94.27 83.54
N THR A 253 -18.29 93.05 83.69
CA THR A 253 -17.82 91.58 83.57
C THR A 253 -18.57 90.50 84.44
N LYS A 254 -18.51 89.14 84.14
CA LYS A 254 -18.32 87.90 85.05
C LYS A 254 -18.99 86.50 84.68
N ARG A 255 -18.51 85.36 85.30
CA ARG A 255 -19.08 83.96 85.60
C ARG A 255 -19.18 82.80 84.53
N VAL A 256 -18.72 81.56 84.88
CA VAL A 256 -18.97 80.17 84.30
C VAL A 256 -18.66 79.04 85.36
N GLN A 257 -19.17 77.76 85.31
CA GLN A 257 -18.76 76.55 86.14
C GLN A 257 -19.60 75.20 85.91
N GLU A 258 -19.27 74.09 86.65
CA GLU A 258 -20.06 72.85 87.08
C GLU A 258 -20.13 71.50 86.24
N LEU A 259 -20.07 70.27 86.89
CA LEU A 259 -20.26 68.87 86.34
C LEU A 259 -20.27 67.68 87.40
N GLU A 260 -20.62 66.38 87.07
CA GLU A 260 -20.46 65.13 87.94
C GLU A 260 -20.65 63.69 87.25
N GLN A 261 -20.70 62.52 87.98
CA GLN A 261 -20.34 61.11 87.54
C GLN A 261 -21.15 59.85 88.12
N GLN A 262 -20.95 58.57 87.64
CA GLN A 262 -21.50 57.24 88.11
C GLN A 262 -20.74 55.94 87.58
N ASN A 263 -20.60 54.79 88.32
CA ASN A 263 -20.15 53.45 87.76
C ASN A 263 -20.19 52.15 88.68
N THR A 264 -20.09 50.92 88.11
CA THR A 264 -19.83 49.51 88.65
C THR A 264 -20.96 48.47 88.93
N GLN A 265 -20.85 47.22 88.37
CA GLN A 265 -21.31 45.87 88.85
C GLN A 265 -20.93 44.70 87.86
N THR A 266 -21.11 43.42 88.25
CA THR A 266 -21.13 42.11 87.49
C THR A 266 -19.84 41.37 87.04
N VAL A 267 -19.34 40.41 87.86
CA VAL A 267 -18.38 39.33 87.45
C VAL A 267 -18.59 38.05 88.31
N GLN A 268 -19.56 37.18 88.01
CA GLN A 268 -19.77 35.93 88.78
C GLN A 268 -20.63 34.88 88.05
N ASP A 269 -20.04 33.76 87.59
CA ASP A 269 -20.43 32.38 87.96
C ASP A 269 -19.66 31.28 87.18
N LEU A 270 -19.42 30.13 87.82
CA LEU A 270 -18.54 29.03 87.35
C LEU A 270 -18.79 27.71 88.14
N LYS A 271 -18.50 26.55 87.49
CA LYS A 271 -18.15 25.19 88.02
C LYS A 271 -19.18 24.05 87.84
N GLN A 272 -18.76 23.00 87.11
CA GLN A 272 -18.87 21.54 87.40
C GLN A 272 -18.34 20.76 86.16
N LYS A 273 -17.02 20.53 86.03
CA LYS A 273 -16.26 19.30 86.41
C LYS A 273 -16.90 17.98 85.93
N HIS A 274 -16.32 17.16 85.03
CA HIS A 274 -14.99 16.51 84.90
C HIS A 274 -14.78 15.21 85.70
N THR A 275 -13.87 14.35 85.18
CA THR A 275 -13.31 13.08 85.73
C THR A 275 -14.29 11.88 85.83
N SER A 276 -13.90 10.62 85.60
CA SER A 276 -12.69 10.03 84.97
C SER A 276 -12.78 8.49 84.90
N THR A 277 -12.33 7.86 83.80
CA THR A 277 -11.67 6.51 83.70
C THR A 277 -11.50 6.17 82.20
N VAL A 278 -10.44 5.56 81.67
CA VAL A 278 -9.04 5.37 82.12
C VAL A 278 -8.83 4.76 83.51
N GLN A 279 -9.25 3.50 83.67
CA GLN A 279 -8.50 2.44 84.35
C GLN A 279 -9.17 1.08 84.01
N ASP A 280 -8.41 -0.02 84.12
CA ASP A 280 -8.70 -1.40 83.66
C ASP A 280 -8.74 -1.56 82.12
N LEU A 281 -7.78 -2.24 81.46
CA LEU A 281 -7.48 -3.67 81.60
C LEU A 281 -6.00 -4.01 81.29
N GLU A 282 -5.14 -4.08 82.31
CA GLU A 282 -3.84 -4.78 82.23
C GLU A 282 -3.94 -6.17 82.89
N LYS A 283 -4.23 -7.24 82.13
CA LYS A 283 -3.90 -8.64 82.49
C LYS A 283 -4.34 -9.66 81.43
N GLN A 284 -3.40 -10.28 80.72
CA GLN A 284 -2.84 -11.60 81.09
C GLN A 284 -1.97 -12.20 79.96
N LEU A 285 -0.88 -12.85 80.39
CA LEU A 285 -0.09 -13.79 79.59
C LEU A 285 0.19 -15.03 80.46
N ALA A 286 0.40 -16.17 79.79
CA ALA A 286 0.95 -17.45 80.30
C ALA A 286 0.02 -18.49 81.00
N GLU A 287 0.46 -19.75 80.87
CA GLU A 287 -0.03 -21.04 81.43
C GLU A 287 -1.32 -21.64 80.78
N GLN A 288 -1.51 -22.97 80.56
CA GLN A 288 -1.04 -24.26 81.15
C GLN A 288 -0.88 -25.39 80.07
N ARG A 289 -0.35 -26.63 80.28
CA ARG A 289 0.91 -27.09 80.95
C ARG A 289 1.39 -28.56 80.63
N ASN A 290 0.99 -29.24 79.54
CA ASN A 290 1.34 -30.65 79.11
C ASN A 290 0.76 -31.89 79.91
N ARG A 291 0.81 -33.13 79.31
CA ARG A 291 0.71 -34.58 79.83
C ARG A 291 -0.67 -35.38 79.77
N GLY A 292 -0.93 -36.75 79.62
CA GLY A 292 -0.32 -38.07 79.06
C GLY A 292 -0.77 -39.58 79.57
N GLY A 293 -0.85 -40.77 78.77
CA GLY A 293 -0.62 -42.40 78.84
C GLY A 293 -1.26 -43.76 79.65
N GLN A 294 -1.27 -45.19 79.21
CA GLN A 294 -0.69 -46.73 79.68
C GLN A 294 -1.28 -48.40 80.23
N LEU A 295 -0.63 -49.82 80.47
CA LEU A 295 -0.93 -51.62 80.68
C LEU A 295 -0.15 -53.21 81.42
N GLN A 296 -0.40 -54.78 81.46
CA GLN A 296 0.14 -56.35 82.23
C GLN A 296 0.07 -58.27 82.02
N SER A 297 0.54 -59.58 82.77
CA SER A 297 0.66 -61.41 82.61
C SER A 297 0.84 -63.01 83.65
N LYS A 298 1.06 -64.58 83.47
CA LYS A 298 1.20 -66.19 84.38
C LYS A 298 1.56 -68.05 84.10
N LEU A 299 1.83 -69.38 84.92
CA LEU A 299 2.02 -71.20 84.76
C LEU A 299 2.37 -72.79 85.80
N SER A 300 2.47 -74.37 85.63
CA SER A 300 2.84 -75.94 86.51
C SER A 300 2.98 -77.80 86.13
N SER A 301 3.21 -79.32 86.59
CA SER A 301 3.61 -80.79 87.59
C SER A 301 3.80 -82.69 87.37
N VAL A 302 4.18 -84.00 88.20
CA VAL A 302 4.47 -85.82 88.05
C VAL A 302 4.69 -87.41 89.10
N GLU A 303 4.93 -88.98 88.92
CA GLU A 303 5.09 -90.56 89.82
C GLU A 303 5.63 -92.40 89.60
N LYS A 304 5.80 -93.75 90.45
CA LYS A 304 6.00 -95.57 90.35
C LYS A 304 6.55 -97.06 91.43
N GLU A 305 6.85 -98.60 91.66
CA GLU A 305 7.07 -100.39 91.39
C GLU A 305 7.23 -101.97 92.48
N LEU A 306 7.60 -103.51 92.72
CA LEU A 306 8.24 -105.22 92.50
C LEU A 306 7.93 -106.94 93.28
N THR A 307 8.34 -108.46 93.58
CA THR A 307 9.29 -110.02 93.73
C THR A 307 8.91 -111.88 93.97
N THR A 308 9.34 -113.38 94.34
CA THR A 308 10.31 -114.83 94.91
C THR A 308 10.21 -116.76 94.87
N GLY A 309 10.88 -118.04 95.51
CA GLY A 309 10.88 -119.88 95.41
C GLY A 309 11.49 -121.62 96.09
N LYS A 310 11.68 -123.21 96.21
CA LYS A 310 12.30 -124.72 97.06
C LYS A 310 12.49 -126.60 96.75
N ALA A 311 13.12 -127.88 97.45
CA ALA A 311 13.33 -129.67 97.27
C ALA A 311 13.77 -131.23 98.29
N GLU A 312 14.08 -132.76 98.09
CA GLU A 312 14.25 -134.38 98.96
C GLU A 312 15.11 -136.10 98.79
N ALA A 313 15.14 -137.53 99.48
CA ALA A 313 15.96 -139.17 99.49
C ALA A 313 15.67 -140.96 100.13
N ASP A 314 16.15 -142.45 100.42
CA ASP A 314 17.20 -143.96 100.53
C ASP A 314 17.02 -145.83 100.99
N LYS A 315 17.87 -147.18 101.01
CA LYS A 315 17.99 -148.89 101.73
C LYS A 315 18.70 -150.61 101.30
N LEU A 316 19.02 -152.12 101.67
CA LEU A 316 19.27 -153.67 102.62
C LEU A 316 19.81 -155.46 102.19
N ARG A 317 20.18 -156.97 102.58
CA ARG A 317 20.63 -158.47 103.53
C ARG A 317 21.03 -160.33 103.20
N GLY A 318 21.56 -161.63 103.96
CA GLY A 318 21.89 -163.41 103.73
C GLY A 318 22.49 -164.97 104.66
N GLU A 319 22.74 -166.51 104.39
CA GLU A 319 23.09 -168.13 105.20
C GLU A 319 23.82 -169.86 104.86
N LEU A 320 24.06 -171.25 105.60
CA LEU A 320 24.76 -172.92 105.37
C LEU A 320 24.97 -174.60 106.29
N GLN A 321 25.38 -176.12 106.02
CA GLN A 321 25.80 -177.71 106.83
C GLN A 321 26.44 -179.49 106.50
N GLN A 322 26.47 -180.92 107.20
CA GLN A 322 27.23 -182.56 107.28
C GLN A 322 27.22 -183.94 106.29
N SER A 323 28.33 -184.68 105.82
CA SER A 323 28.53 -186.23 105.54
C SER A 323 29.94 -186.74 104.96
N LYS A 324 30.45 -187.98 105.24
CA LYS A 324 31.85 -188.46 104.89
C LYS A 324 32.05 -189.46 103.70
N LYS A 325 31.08 -189.66 102.81
CA LYS A 325 31.21 -190.59 101.64
C LYS A 325 30.71 -190.06 100.28
N GLN A 326 30.36 -188.78 100.16
CA GLN A 326 30.06 -188.13 98.86
C GLN A 326 30.77 -186.77 98.80
N GLY A 327 31.97 -186.75 98.21
CA GLY A 327 32.81 -185.53 98.10
C GLY A 327 33.15 -185.11 96.66
N ALA A 328 32.69 -185.85 95.64
CA ALA A 328 33.11 -185.68 94.25
C ALA A 328 32.39 -184.54 93.48
N VAL A 329 31.46 -183.82 94.11
CA VAL A 329 30.66 -182.74 93.49
C VAL A 329 31.18 -181.34 93.86
N ALA A 330 31.93 -181.20 94.97
CA ALA A 330 32.34 -179.92 95.54
C ALA A 330 33.25 -179.05 94.63
N SER A 331 33.87 -179.64 93.60
CA SER A 331 34.66 -178.89 92.61
C SER A 331 33.82 -178.18 91.54
N GLN A 332 32.54 -178.53 91.37
CA GLN A 332 31.70 -178.01 90.28
C GLN A 332 30.90 -176.76 90.68
N GLU A 333 30.46 -176.66 91.94
CA GLU A 333 29.69 -175.52 92.45
C GLU A 333 30.54 -174.25 92.58
N LEU A 334 31.82 -174.38 92.95
CA LEU A 334 32.76 -173.27 93.13
C LEU A 334 33.02 -172.46 91.84
N GLN A 335 32.80 -173.07 90.68
CA GLN A 335 32.87 -172.41 89.37
C GLN A 335 31.60 -171.60 89.05
N SER A 336 30.45 -171.93 89.65
CA SER A 336 29.14 -171.33 89.37
C SER A 336 28.86 -170.01 90.11
N PHE A 337 29.61 -169.72 91.18
CA PHE A 337 29.46 -168.47 91.94
C PHE A 337 30.32 -167.33 91.39
N ARG A 338 31.50 -167.61 90.80
CA ARG A 338 32.34 -166.58 90.18
C ARG A 338 31.63 -165.89 89.01
N SER A 339 31.03 -166.69 88.11
CA SER A 339 30.29 -166.17 86.95
C SER A 339 29.12 -165.25 87.29
N LYS A 340 28.52 -165.36 88.49
CA LYS A 340 27.45 -164.45 88.96
C LYS A 340 27.97 -163.10 89.48
N VAL A 341 29.21 -163.04 89.95
CA VAL A 341 29.89 -161.78 90.31
C VAL A 341 30.38 -161.08 89.03
N ASP A 342 30.88 -161.85 88.07
CA ASP A 342 31.36 -161.36 86.76
C ASP A 342 30.23 -160.83 85.85
N THR A 343 28.95 -161.16 86.12
CA THR A 343 27.79 -160.56 85.43
C THR A 343 27.31 -159.27 86.12
N LEU A 344 27.07 -159.30 87.43
CA LEU A 344 26.59 -158.12 88.18
C LEU A 344 27.56 -156.94 88.13
N THR A 345 28.88 -157.21 88.05
CA THR A 345 29.89 -156.17 87.87
C THR A 345 29.90 -155.54 86.48
N LYS A 346 29.43 -156.25 85.44
CA LYS A 346 29.25 -155.68 84.09
C LYS A 346 28.02 -154.80 84.01
N GLU A 347 26.88 -155.29 84.50
CA GLU A 347 25.62 -154.53 84.52
C GLU A 347 25.78 -153.16 85.22
N LEU A 348 26.56 -153.10 86.30
CA LEU A 348 26.87 -151.86 87.02
C LEU A 348 27.85 -150.93 86.28
N GLU A 349 28.64 -151.44 85.33
CA GLU A 349 29.57 -150.65 84.53
C GLU A 349 28.90 -150.16 83.24
N ASP A 350 28.05 -150.99 82.62
CA ASP A 350 27.24 -150.65 81.45
C ASP A 350 26.28 -149.48 81.76
N LEU A 351 25.57 -149.52 82.90
CA LEU A 351 24.69 -148.44 83.35
C LEU A 351 25.43 -147.10 83.59
N LYS A 352 26.68 -147.14 84.06
CA LYS A 352 27.52 -145.92 84.17
C LYS A 352 27.87 -145.36 82.79
N GLN A 353 28.18 -146.23 81.82
CA GLN A 353 28.46 -145.80 80.46
C GLN A 353 27.23 -145.15 79.79
N GLU A 354 26.02 -145.66 80.04
CA GLU A 354 24.79 -145.04 79.54
C GLU A 354 24.53 -143.66 80.16
N SER A 355 24.69 -143.54 81.49
CA SER A 355 24.61 -142.25 82.17
C SER A 355 25.61 -141.22 81.63
N ALA A 356 26.87 -141.62 81.42
CA ALA A 356 27.91 -140.77 80.84
C ALA A 356 27.59 -140.33 79.40
N LYS A 357 27.08 -141.25 78.55
CA LYS A 357 26.63 -140.92 77.19
C LYS A 357 25.50 -139.88 77.20
N SER A 358 24.52 -140.04 78.10
CA SER A 358 23.40 -139.09 78.24
C SER A 358 23.86 -137.70 78.72
N GLU A 359 24.82 -137.62 79.65
CA GLU A 359 25.44 -136.34 80.03
C GLU A 359 26.19 -135.68 78.87
N GLU A 360 26.94 -136.45 78.07
CA GLU A 360 27.61 -135.92 76.87
C GLU A 360 26.60 -135.38 75.85
N GLU A 361 25.52 -136.12 75.57
CA GLU A 361 24.47 -135.66 74.65
C GLU A 361 23.80 -134.39 75.15
N ARG A 362 23.49 -134.30 76.46
CA ARG A 362 22.92 -133.07 77.04
C ARG A 362 23.88 -131.88 76.93
N ARG A 363 25.19 -132.09 77.12
CA ARG A 363 26.23 -131.06 76.92
C ARG A 363 26.35 -130.65 75.45
N ARG A 364 26.27 -131.60 74.50
CA ARG A 364 26.26 -131.32 73.04
C ARG A 364 25.03 -130.50 72.64
N LEU A 365 23.84 -130.88 73.09
CA LEU A 365 22.60 -130.14 72.82
C LEU A 365 22.60 -128.74 73.46
N GLN A 366 23.06 -128.61 74.70
CA GLN A 366 23.20 -127.31 75.36
C GLN A 366 24.18 -126.40 74.61
N LYS A 367 25.30 -126.95 74.10
CA LYS A 367 26.22 -126.20 73.25
C LYS A 367 25.56 -125.75 71.94
N LEU A 368 24.87 -126.65 71.22
CA LEU A 368 24.15 -126.32 69.99
C LEU A 368 23.11 -125.21 70.20
N VAL A 369 22.39 -125.21 71.33
CA VAL A 369 21.44 -124.14 71.68
C VAL A 369 22.15 -122.82 71.97
N VAL A 370 23.31 -122.83 72.64
CA VAL A 370 24.12 -121.62 72.84
C VAL A 370 24.67 -121.09 71.52
N ASP A 371 25.24 -121.96 70.69
CA ASP A 371 25.80 -121.62 69.37
C ASP A 371 24.69 -121.05 68.45
N ALA A 372 23.49 -121.64 68.45
CA ALA A 372 22.32 -121.14 67.69
C ALA A 372 21.76 -119.81 68.23
N ASN A 373 21.81 -119.57 69.54
CA ASN A 373 21.46 -118.25 70.09
C ASN A 373 22.52 -117.19 69.74
N GLN A 374 23.80 -117.57 69.62
CA GLN A 374 24.85 -116.67 69.17
C GLN A 374 24.73 -116.34 67.67
N THR A 375 24.39 -117.30 66.80
CA THR A 375 24.15 -117.00 65.38
C THR A 375 22.88 -116.18 65.18
N SER A 376 21.79 -116.47 65.91
CA SER A 376 20.57 -115.68 65.88
C SER A 376 20.80 -114.21 66.29
N ARG A 377 21.59 -113.97 67.36
CA ARG A 377 21.99 -112.60 67.75
C ARG A 377 22.82 -111.90 66.67
N LYS A 378 23.83 -112.58 66.10
CA LYS A 378 24.63 -112.02 65.00
C LYS A 378 23.77 -111.66 63.78
N GLN A 379 22.82 -112.52 63.42
CA GLN A 379 21.86 -112.23 62.34
C GLN A 379 20.94 -111.04 62.68
N GLN A 380 20.52 -110.90 63.94
CA GLN A 380 19.75 -109.74 64.39
C GLN A 380 20.57 -108.44 64.37
N GLU A 381 21.85 -108.50 64.78
CA GLU A 381 22.80 -107.39 64.70
C GLU A 381 23.10 -107.01 63.24
N GLU A 382 23.29 -107.98 62.35
CA GLU A 382 23.46 -107.76 60.90
C GLU A 382 22.21 -107.17 60.25
N VAL A 383 21.01 -107.67 60.58
CA VAL A 383 19.74 -107.08 60.10
C VAL A 383 19.54 -105.66 60.62
N GLN A 384 19.89 -105.38 61.88
CA GLN A 384 19.87 -104.02 62.42
C GLN A 384 20.86 -103.10 61.67
N ARG A 385 22.09 -103.56 61.43
CA ARG A 385 23.12 -102.81 60.68
C ARG A 385 22.68 -102.53 59.24
N LEU A 386 22.16 -103.54 58.54
CA LEU A 386 21.61 -103.39 57.20
C LEU A 386 20.37 -102.48 57.17
N SER A 387 19.56 -102.46 58.25
CA SER A 387 18.42 -101.54 58.34
C SER A 387 18.82 -100.09 58.54
N SER A 388 19.89 -99.80 59.30
CA SER A 388 20.41 -98.44 59.45
C SER A 388 21.20 -97.97 58.23
N GLU A 389 21.91 -98.87 57.54
CA GLU A 389 22.47 -98.64 56.21
C GLU A 389 21.34 -98.33 55.20
N LEU A 390 20.26 -99.11 55.15
CA LEU A 390 19.11 -98.84 54.27
C LEU A 390 18.45 -97.48 54.58
N GLN A 391 18.34 -97.11 55.86
CA GLN A 391 17.81 -95.80 56.27
C GLN A 391 18.73 -94.66 55.82
N SER A 392 20.05 -94.78 55.97
CA SER A 392 20.99 -93.72 55.55
C SER A 392 21.04 -93.58 54.03
N TRP A 393 20.99 -94.68 53.28
CA TRP A 393 20.83 -94.66 51.82
C TRP A 393 19.50 -94.03 51.40
N ARG A 394 18.41 -94.26 52.14
CA ARG A 394 17.12 -93.63 51.85
C ARG A 394 17.15 -92.12 52.11
N THR A 395 17.67 -91.67 53.26
CA THR A 395 17.79 -90.22 53.54
C THR A 395 18.70 -89.53 52.53
N LEU A 396 19.79 -90.18 52.10
CA LEU A 396 20.65 -89.65 51.04
C LEU A 396 19.93 -89.61 49.69
N ALA A 397 19.17 -90.65 49.33
CA ALA A 397 18.40 -90.67 48.09
C ALA A 397 17.26 -89.63 48.06
N ASP A 398 16.66 -89.33 49.21
CA ASP A 398 15.64 -88.28 49.33
C ASP A 398 16.29 -86.87 49.28
N GLN A 399 17.45 -86.67 49.93
CA GLN A 399 18.27 -85.45 49.78
C GLN A 399 18.72 -85.21 48.32
N ARG A 400 19.18 -86.25 47.61
CA ARG A 400 19.57 -86.10 46.20
C ARG A 400 18.40 -85.72 45.28
N LYS A 401 17.15 -86.09 45.61
CA LYS A 401 15.97 -85.62 44.87
C LYS A 401 15.69 -84.14 45.14
N GLU A 402 15.86 -83.70 46.37
CA GLU A 402 15.70 -82.29 46.77
C GLU A 402 16.74 -81.42 46.05
N GLU A 403 18.03 -81.79 46.12
CA GLU A 403 19.10 -81.16 45.33
C GLU A 403 18.82 -81.17 43.81
N THR A 404 18.28 -82.27 43.27
CA THR A 404 17.94 -82.36 41.83
C THR A 404 16.79 -81.43 41.48
N GLY A 405 15.75 -81.34 42.31
CA GLY A 405 14.61 -80.46 42.11
C GLY A 405 14.98 -78.97 42.24
N GLU A 406 15.88 -78.61 43.16
CA GLU A 406 16.45 -77.26 43.24
C GLU A 406 17.24 -76.91 41.97
N LEU A 407 18.04 -77.85 41.44
CA LEU A 407 18.80 -77.66 40.21
C LEU A 407 17.90 -77.59 38.97
N GLU A 408 16.85 -78.42 38.88
CA GLU A 408 15.84 -78.38 37.82
C GLU A 408 15.08 -77.04 37.82
N MET A 409 14.61 -76.59 39.00
CA MET A 409 13.98 -75.27 39.16
C MET A 409 14.95 -74.15 38.75
N ARG A 410 16.22 -74.22 39.17
CA ARG A 410 17.22 -73.22 38.82
C ARG A 410 17.58 -73.22 37.33
N ILE A 411 17.48 -74.36 36.65
CA ILE A 411 17.62 -74.44 35.19
C ILE A 411 16.44 -73.74 34.51
N VAL A 412 15.20 -73.92 34.99
CA VAL A 412 14.02 -73.21 34.45
C VAL A 412 14.15 -71.70 34.66
N GLU A 413 14.50 -71.23 35.86
CA GLU A 413 14.76 -69.80 36.12
C GLU A 413 15.81 -69.19 35.18
N LEU A 414 16.87 -69.96 34.86
CA LEU A 414 17.92 -69.53 33.94
C LEU A 414 17.49 -69.58 32.47
N MET A 415 16.58 -70.49 32.10
CA MET A 415 15.98 -70.55 30.76
C MET A 415 15.02 -69.39 30.52
N GLU A 416 14.11 -69.10 31.46
CA GLU A 416 13.21 -67.92 31.40
C GLU A 416 14.00 -66.61 31.35
N ALA A 417 15.07 -66.49 32.15
CA ALA A 417 15.97 -65.35 32.10
C ALA A 417 16.68 -65.24 30.74
N ASN A 418 17.17 -66.35 30.17
CA ASN A 418 17.82 -66.35 28.86
C ASN A 418 16.85 -66.02 27.72
N GLU A 419 15.62 -66.54 27.74
CA GLU A 419 14.56 -66.20 26.78
C GLU A 419 14.24 -64.70 26.82
N SER A 420 14.10 -64.10 28.02
CA SER A 420 13.90 -62.66 28.17
C SER A 420 15.09 -61.82 27.67
N LEU A 421 16.32 -62.35 27.76
CA LEU A 421 17.52 -61.71 27.22
C LEU A 421 17.61 -61.86 25.70
N GLU A 422 17.15 -62.97 25.12
CA GLU A 422 17.06 -63.16 23.67
C GLU A 422 15.97 -62.28 23.05
N GLU A 423 14.81 -62.13 23.70
CA GLU A 423 13.79 -61.15 23.31
C GLU A 423 14.32 -59.71 23.42
N GLY A 424 15.00 -59.36 24.52
CA GLY A 424 15.62 -58.04 24.69
C GLY A 424 16.72 -57.74 23.66
N MET A 425 17.58 -58.71 23.37
CA MET A 425 18.61 -58.60 22.33
C MET A 425 18.01 -58.48 20.93
N LYS A 426 16.89 -59.15 20.66
CA LYS A 426 16.15 -59.01 19.40
C LYS A 426 15.49 -57.64 19.29
N GLY A 427 14.84 -57.15 20.35
CA GLY A 427 14.28 -55.80 20.41
C GLY A 427 15.34 -54.73 20.13
N LEU A 428 16.52 -54.85 20.73
CA LEU A 428 17.66 -53.97 20.47
C LEU A 428 18.21 -54.10 19.03
N GLN A 429 18.13 -55.27 18.39
CA GLN A 429 18.49 -55.44 16.98
C GLN A 429 17.46 -54.79 16.04
N ASP A 430 16.17 -54.95 16.34
CA ASP A 430 15.06 -54.33 15.59
C ASP A 430 15.11 -52.80 15.72
N GLU A 431 15.33 -52.25 16.92
CA GLU A 431 15.57 -50.81 17.17
C GLU A 431 16.80 -50.29 16.40
N LEU A 432 17.93 -51.01 16.46
CA LEU A 432 19.16 -50.60 15.78
C LEU A 432 19.00 -50.64 14.25
N GLN A 433 18.23 -51.60 13.72
CA GLN A 433 17.89 -51.66 12.30
C GLN A 433 16.95 -50.52 11.89
N VAL A 434 15.96 -50.13 12.71
CA VAL A 434 15.12 -48.95 12.47
C VAL A 434 15.96 -47.66 12.47
N MET A 435 16.80 -47.46 13.48
CA MET A 435 17.71 -46.30 13.56
C MET A 435 18.69 -46.22 12.37
N LYS A 436 19.10 -47.37 11.84
CA LYS A 436 19.93 -47.46 10.63
C LYS A 436 19.14 -47.11 9.37
N ASP A 437 17.91 -47.62 9.21
CA ASP A 437 17.05 -47.27 8.08
C ASP A 437 16.69 -45.78 8.08
N GLU A 438 16.50 -45.17 9.25
CA GLU A 438 16.33 -43.71 9.39
C GLU A 438 17.62 -42.94 9.04
N ALA A 439 18.79 -43.44 9.44
CA ALA A 439 20.07 -42.85 9.05
C ALA A 439 20.27 -42.90 7.52
N ASP A 440 20.01 -44.05 6.89
CA ASP A 440 20.14 -44.23 5.43
C ASP A 440 19.09 -43.42 4.64
N ARG A 441 17.87 -43.22 5.17
CA ARG A 441 16.90 -42.24 4.65
C ARG A 441 17.46 -40.81 4.72
N SER A 442 17.94 -40.37 5.89
CA SER A 442 18.48 -39.02 6.06
C SER A 442 19.71 -38.75 5.17
N VAL A 443 20.52 -39.78 4.90
CA VAL A 443 21.65 -39.71 3.95
C VAL A 443 21.16 -39.61 2.51
N SER A 444 20.05 -40.28 2.17
CA SER A 444 19.44 -40.22 0.84
C SER A 444 18.77 -38.86 0.58
N GLU A 445 18.04 -38.32 1.55
CA GLU A 445 17.46 -36.97 1.53
C GLU A 445 18.55 -35.88 1.41
N ARG A 446 19.65 -36.01 2.15
CA ARG A 446 20.81 -35.11 2.01
C ARG A 446 21.43 -35.16 0.61
N LYS A 447 21.47 -36.34 -0.02
CA LYS A 447 21.95 -36.49 -1.41
C LYS A 447 21.00 -35.82 -2.40
N SER A 448 19.68 -36.05 -2.32
CA SER A 448 18.72 -35.39 -3.22
C SER A 448 18.74 -33.88 -3.06
N ALA A 449 18.75 -33.36 -1.83
CA ALA A 449 18.88 -31.93 -1.57
C ALA A 449 20.22 -31.35 -2.07
N GLN A 450 21.32 -32.12 -2.03
CA GLN A 450 22.60 -31.70 -2.61
C GLN A 450 22.58 -31.71 -4.15
N GLU A 451 21.85 -32.63 -4.77
CA GLU A 451 21.62 -32.67 -6.23
C GLU A 451 20.75 -31.47 -6.67
N GLU A 452 19.66 -31.20 -5.95
CA GLU A 452 18.80 -30.03 -6.14
C GLU A 452 19.58 -28.71 -6.00
N LEU A 453 20.45 -28.59 -5.00
CA LEU A 453 21.31 -27.40 -4.82
C LEU A 453 22.29 -27.21 -5.99
N LYS A 454 22.82 -28.27 -6.62
CA LYS A 454 23.64 -28.14 -7.84
C LYS A 454 22.81 -27.57 -9.00
N VAL A 455 21.60 -28.09 -9.21
CA VAL A 455 20.68 -27.64 -10.26
C VAL A 455 20.19 -26.21 -10.02
N LEU A 456 19.96 -25.84 -8.76
CA LEU A 456 19.61 -24.47 -8.38
C LEU A 456 20.77 -23.50 -8.64
N ASN A 457 22.01 -23.91 -8.33
CA ASN A 457 23.21 -23.12 -8.58
C ASN A 457 23.48 -22.94 -10.08
N SER A 458 23.38 -23.99 -10.90
CA SER A 458 23.57 -23.85 -12.36
C SER A 458 22.50 -22.93 -12.97
N ARG A 459 21.25 -23.04 -12.52
CA ARG A 459 20.17 -22.12 -12.90
C ARG A 459 20.42 -20.68 -12.41
N HIS A 460 21.05 -20.50 -11.25
CA HIS A 460 21.44 -19.17 -10.76
C HIS A 460 22.55 -18.56 -11.62
N GLU A 461 23.55 -19.34 -12.03
CA GLU A 461 24.57 -18.89 -12.99
C GLU A 461 24.00 -18.53 -14.36
N GLU A 462 22.99 -19.27 -14.84
CA GLU A 462 22.25 -18.94 -16.07
C GLU A 462 21.50 -17.61 -15.92
N ILE A 463 20.79 -17.40 -14.80
CA ILE A 463 20.11 -16.14 -14.51
C ILE A 463 21.12 -14.99 -14.40
N GLU A 464 22.28 -15.19 -13.75
CA GLU A 464 23.34 -14.17 -13.72
C GLU A 464 23.84 -13.80 -15.12
N LYS A 465 24.01 -14.77 -16.02
CA LYS A 465 24.43 -14.52 -17.42
C LYS A 465 23.36 -13.70 -18.15
N LEU A 466 22.09 -14.07 -18.03
CA LEU A 466 20.96 -13.33 -18.61
C LEU A 466 20.80 -11.91 -18.04
N VAL A 467 21.06 -11.70 -16.74
CA VAL A 467 21.07 -10.36 -16.11
C VAL A 467 22.24 -9.51 -16.63
N LYS A 468 23.42 -10.10 -16.83
CA LYS A 468 24.59 -9.41 -17.41
C LYS A 468 24.32 -9.03 -18.87
N GLU A 469 23.71 -9.91 -19.67
CA GLU A 469 23.25 -9.59 -21.03
C GLU A 469 22.17 -8.51 -21.07
N ALA A 470 21.16 -8.59 -20.20
CA ALA A 470 20.09 -7.61 -20.13
C ALA A 470 20.63 -6.22 -19.78
N ARG A 471 21.57 -6.14 -18.83
CA ARG A 471 22.26 -4.90 -18.47
C ARG A 471 23.09 -4.34 -19.62
N ILE A 472 23.78 -5.17 -20.41
CA ILE A 472 24.52 -4.70 -21.59
C ILE A 472 23.54 -4.09 -22.61
N ARG A 473 22.40 -4.74 -22.87
CA ARG A 473 21.34 -4.20 -23.73
C ARG A 473 20.75 -2.91 -23.19
N GLU A 474 20.56 -2.79 -21.88
CA GLU A 474 20.11 -1.55 -21.22
C GLU A 474 21.14 -0.42 -21.42
N GLU A 475 22.42 -0.69 -21.16
CA GLU A 475 23.54 0.23 -21.40
C GLU A 475 23.72 0.58 -22.90
N GLU A 476 23.26 -0.26 -23.84
CA GLU A 476 23.19 0.05 -25.27
C GLU A 476 21.97 0.92 -25.60
N THR A 477 20.78 0.60 -25.08
CA THR A 477 19.58 1.44 -25.27
C THR A 477 19.72 2.84 -24.69
N ASN A 478 20.40 2.98 -23.54
CA ASN A 478 20.66 4.29 -22.93
C ASN A 478 21.61 5.14 -23.78
N LYS A 479 22.56 4.54 -24.52
CA LYS A 479 23.38 5.25 -25.51
C LYS A 479 22.54 5.69 -26.71
N LEU A 480 21.64 4.83 -27.20
CA LEU A 480 20.73 5.17 -28.30
C LEU A 480 19.74 6.28 -27.92
N TYR A 481 19.22 6.29 -26.69
CA TYR A 481 18.40 7.39 -26.19
C TYR A 481 19.19 8.70 -26.07
N ALA A 482 20.42 8.67 -25.54
CA ALA A 482 21.27 9.87 -25.48
C ALA A 482 21.60 10.43 -26.88
N MET A 483 21.90 9.56 -27.85
CA MET A 483 22.07 9.98 -29.25
C MET A 483 20.81 10.59 -29.85
N LEU A 484 19.62 10.02 -29.56
CA LEU A 484 18.34 10.54 -30.02
C LEU A 484 17.97 11.87 -29.33
N GLU A 485 18.42 12.09 -28.09
CA GLU A 485 18.28 13.36 -27.36
C GLU A 485 19.21 14.44 -27.96
N GLU A 486 20.46 14.11 -28.29
CA GLU A 486 21.35 15.00 -29.06
C GLU A 486 20.78 15.32 -30.47
N GLU A 487 20.25 14.33 -31.19
CA GLU A 487 19.58 14.55 -32.48
C GLU A 487 18.35 15.45 -32.32
N TYR A 488 17.50 15.21 -31.32
CA TYR A 488 16.35 16.05 -31.00
C TYR A 488 16.76 17.50 -30.69
N ASP A 489 17.79 17.70 -29.87
CA ASP A 489 18.30 19.03 -29.54
C ASP A 489 18.85 19.74 -30.79
N THR A 490 19.57 19.05 -31.68
CA THR A 490 20.03 19.69 -32.93
C THR A 490 18.86 20.08 -33.83
N VAL A 491 17.82 19.25 -33.96
CA VAL A 491 16.61 19.56 -34.74
C VAL A 491 15.79 20.69 -34.08
N SER A 492 15.68 20.70 -32.75
CA SER A 492 15.01 21.77 -32.00
C SER A 492 15.72 23.11 -32.18
N ASN A 493 17.05 23.13 -32.09
CA ASN A 493 17.87 24.32 -32.37
C ASN A 493 17.76 24.79 -33.84
N GLN A 494 17.67 23.88 -34.81
CA GLN A 494 17.41 24.21 -36.22
C GLN A 494 16.01 24.82 -36.40
N LEU A 495 14.98 24.24 -35.78
CA LEU A 495 13.61 24.77 -35.83
C LEU A 495 13.52 26.17 -35.18
N ASP A 496 14.19 26.39 -34.06
CA ASP A 496 14.25 27.72 -33.41
C ASP A 496 15.11 28.74 -34.18
N HIS A 497 16.10 28.29 -34.96
CA HIS A 497 16.79 29.15 -35.92
C HIS A 497 15.86 29.56 -37.06
N ILE A 498 15.17 28.60 -37.68
CA ILE A 498 14.19 28.85 -38.77
C ILE A 498 13.04 29.73 -38.27
N ARG A 499 12.56 29.56 -37.04
CA ARG A 499 11.54 30.44 -36.41
C ARG A 499 12.04 31.88 -36.27
N LYS A 500 13.31 32.09 -35.89
CA LYS A 500 13.92 33.44 -35.79
C LYS A 500 14.08 34.08 -37.17
N GLU A 501 14.48 33.31 -38.18
CA GLU A 501 14.56 33.80 -39.56
C GLU A 501 13.18 34.12 -40.14
N ALA A 502 12.17 33.28 -39.89
CA ALA A 502 10.79 33.53 -40.27
C ALA A 502 10.25 34.81 -39.61
N ALA A 503 10.42 34.97 -38.29
CA ALA A 503 10.00 36.17 -37.57
C ALA A 503 10.70 37.44 -38.09
N ALA A 504 12.01 37.39 -38.35
CA ALA A 504 12.75 38.50 -38.96
C ALA A 504 12.31 38.78 -40.42
N SER A 505 11.83 37.77 -41.15
CA SER A 505 11.24 37.96 -42.48
C SER A 505 9.85 38.59 -42.42
N GLU A 506 9.02 38.21 -41.43
CA GLU A 506 7.72 38.86 -41.18
C GLU A 506 7.90 40.32 -40.77
N GLU A 507 8.89 40.61 -39.92
CA GLU A 507 9.18 41.98 -39.47
C GLU A 507 9.57 42.87 -40.66
N ARG A 508 10.49 42.41 -41.53
CA ARG A 508 10.81 43.09 -42.80
C ARG A 508 9.60 43.25 -43.73
N VAL A 509 8.70 42.27 -43.78
CA VAL A 509 7.46 42.37 -44.58
C VAL A 509 6.50 43.41 -43.98
N ARG A 510 6.44 43.57 -42.66
CA ARG A 510 5.67 44.63 -41.99
C ARG A 510 6.30 46.00 -42.27
N GLU A 511 7.61 46.15 -42.14
CA GLU A 511 8.36 47.37 -42.49
C GLU A 511 8.10 47.78 -43.95
N LEU A 512 8.19 46.84 -44.89
CA LEU A 512 7.93 47.08 -46.32
C LEU A 512 6.46 47.41 -46.59
N ALA A 513 5.51 46.81 -45.87
CA ALA A 513 4.08 47.13 -45.98
C ALA A 513 3.73 48.50 -45.38
N GLU A 514 4.45 48.94 -44.35
CA GLU A 514 4.31 50.28 -43.77
C GLU A 514 4.92 51.34 -44.70
N GLN A 515 6.11 51.10 -45.25
CA GLN A 515 6.70 51.93 -46.31
C GLN A 515 5.82 52.01 -47.57
N LEU A 516 5.19 50.90 -47.97
CA LEU A 516 4.23 50.88 -49.07
C LEU A 516 3.02 51.76 -48.74
N ARG A 517 2.40 51.61 -47.56
CA ARG A 517 1.29 52.47 -47.12
C ARG A 517 1.66 53.95 -47.07
N GLU A 518 2.85 54.29 -46.58
CA GLU A 518 3.33 55.68 -46.63
C GLU A 518 3.45 56.18 -48.08
N SER A 519 3.92 55.35 -49.01
CA SER A 519 4.00 55.73 -50.43
C SER A 519 2.62 55.84 -51.09
N GLU A 520 1.67 54.99 -50.72
CA GLU A 520 0.27 55.04 -51.17
C GLU A 520 -0.44 56.29 -50.63
N LEU A 521 -0.28 56.61 -49.33
CA LEU A 521 -0.81 57.82 -48.72
C LEU A 521 -0.25 59.08 -49.39
N ARG A 522 1.07 59.17 -49.58
CA ARG A 522 1.70 60.29 -50.31
C ARG A 522 1.22 60.37 -51.76
N SER A 523 0.97 59.23 -52.42
CA SER A 523 0.38 59.21 -53.77
C SER A 523 -1.05 59.76 -53.78
N VAL A 524 -1.87 59.43 -52.78
CA VAL A 524 -3.23 59.97 -52.62
C VAL A 524 -3.21 61.45 -52.25
N GLU A 525 -2.28 61.90 -51.41
CA GLU A 525 -2.05 63.32 -51.11
C GLU A 525 -1.67 64.11 -52.37
N LEU A 526 -0.77 63.59 -53.19
CA LEU A 526 -0.39 64.20 -54.48
C LEU A 526 -1.53 64.20 -55.50
N GLN A 527 -2.37 63.15 -55.52
CA GLN A 527 -3.60 63.12 -56.33
C GLN A 527 -4.60 64.18 -55.88
N ASN A 528 -4.86 64.29 -54.57
CA ASN A 528 -5.74 65.31 -54.01
C ASN A 528 -5.23 66.74 -54.28
N GLN A 529 -3.91 66.98 -54.21
CA GLN A 529 -3.28 68.26 -54.59
C GLN A 529 -3.43 68.54 -56.08
N TYR A 530 -3.28 67.52 -56.93
CA TYR A 530 -3.49 67.65 -58.38
C TYR A 530 -4.95 67.94 -58.74
N GLU A 531 -5.91 67.31 -58.07
CA GLU A 531 -7.34 67.61 -58.21
C GLU A 531 -7.67 69.04 -57.72
N GLN A 532 -7.08 69.48 -56.61
CA GLN A 532 -7.19 70.87 -56.14
C GLN A 532 -6.64 71.85 -57.17
N TRP A 533 -5.45 71.62 -57.73
CA TRP A 533 -4.89 72.47 -58.80
C TRP A 533 -5.69 72.41 -60.10
N LEU A 534 -6.36 71.29 -60.42
CA LEU A 534 -7.29 71.23 -61.55
C LEU A 534 -8.53 72.12 -61.30
N VAL A 535 -9.13 72.04 -60.11
CA VAL A 535 -10.27 72.88 -59.72
C VAL A 535 -9.90 74.35 -59.65
N GLU A 536 -8.74 74.70 -59.08
CA GLU A 536 -8.20 76.07 -59.08
C GLU A 536 -7.95 76.57 -60.51
N ARG A 537 -7.38 75.74 -61.39
CA ARG A 537 -7.18 76.08 -62.80
C ARG A 537 -8.52 76.29 -63.52
N GLU A 538 -9.52 75.44 -63.26
CA GLU A 538 -10.86 75.56 -63.84
C GLU A 538 -11.58 76.83 -63.36
N GLN A 539 -11.46 77.16 -62.07
CA GLN A 539 -11.92 78.44 -61.51
C GLN A 539 -11.22 79.63 -62.17
N LEU A 540 -9.89 79.61 -62.28
CA LEU A 540 -9.12 80.66 -62.94
C LEU A 540 -9.45 80.79 -64.43
N THR A 541 -9.76 79.69 -65.14
CA THR A 541 -10.25 79.77 -66.53
C THR A 541 -11.65 80.39 -66.57
N ALA A 542 -12.58 79.98 -65.70
CA ALA A 542 -13.93 80.53 -65.65
C ALA A 542 -13.95 82.02 -65.21
N GLU A 543 -13.02 82.44 -64.35
CA GLU A 543 -12.77 83.85 -64.05
C GLU A 543 -12.17 84.58 -65.26
N SER A 544 -11.21 83.99 -65.97
CA SER A 544 -10.66 84.60 -67.19
C SER A 544 -11.72 84.74 -68.31
N GLU A 545 -12.66 83.80 -68.39
CA GLU A 545 -13.80 83.82 -69.32
C GLU A 545 -14.85 84.86 -68.90
N LYS A 546 -15.16 85.00 -67.61
CA LYS A 546 -16.00 86.10 -67.09
C LYS A 546 -15.35 87.46 -67.37
N MET A 547 -14.06 87.61 -67.03
CA MET A 547 -13.32 88.84 -67.32
C MET A 547 -13.18 89.10 -68.83
N ALA A 548 -13.24 88.07 -69.69
CA ALA A 548 -13.31 88.23 -71.14
C ALA A 548 -14.71 88.66 -71.60
N ALA A 549 -15.77 88.04 -71.08
CA ALA A 549 -17.16 88.42 -71.35
C ALA A 549 -17.45 89.85 -70.89
N GLU A 550 -17.06 90.23 -69.67
CA GLU A 550 -17.12 91.62 -69.19
C GLU A 550 -16.33 92.56 -70.10
N ARG A 551 -15.12 92.20 -70.54
CA ARG A 551 -14.34 93.00 -71.51
C ARG A 551 -15.04 93.12 -72.85
N ASP A 552 -15.77 92.11 -73.30
CA ASP A 552 -16.50 92.12 -74.57
C ASP A 552 -17.83 92.87 -74.46
N GLU A 553 -18.51 92.82 -73.31
CA GLU A 553 -19.61 93.72 -72.95
C GLU A 553 -19.14 95.18 -72.88
N TRP A 554 -17.99 95.45 -72.25
CA TRP A 554 -17.38 96.79 -72.21
C TRP A 554 -16.91 97.26 -73.60
N LYS A 555 -16.43 96.35 -74.48
CA LYS A 555 -16.15 96.69 -75.89
C LYS A 555 -17.45 97.01 -76.64
N TYR A 556 -18.50 96.21 -76.46
CA TYR A 556 -19.78 96.43 -77.13
C TYR A 556 -20.45 97.73 -76.66
N ALA A 557 -20.48 97.98 -75.36
CA ALA A 557 -20.97 99.25 -74.79
C ALA A 557 -20.09 100.44 -75.22
N LYS A 558 -18.77 100.27 -75.32
CA LYS A 558 -17.89 101.30 -75.89
C LYS A 558 -18.17 101.52 -77.38
N GLN A 559 -18.43 100.47 -78.16
CA GLN A 559 -18.79 100.57 -79.57
C GLN A 559 -20.14 101.26 -79.75
N SER A 560 -21.18 100.91 -78.97
CA SER A 560 -22.47 101.60 -79.03
C SER A 560 -22.34 103.06 -78.59
N LEU A 561 -21.52 103.37 -77.57
CA LEU A 561 -21.20 104.75 -77.19
C LEU A 561 -20.36 105.49 -78.24
N GLU A 562 -19.54 104.80 -79.04
CA GLU A 562 -18.79 105.38 -80.16
C GLU A 562 -19.67 105.54 -81.42
N GLU A 563 -20.69 104.72 -81.61
CA GLU A 563 -21.75 104.87 -82.62
C GLU A 563 -22.70 106.02 -82.25
N GLU A 564 -23.17 106.07 -81.00
CA GLU A 564 -23.90 107.22 -80.45
C GLU A 564 -23.05 108.49 -80.56
N PHE A 565 -21.79 108.49 -80.12
CA PHE A 565 -20.93 109.67 -80.23
C PHE A 565 -20.70 110.08 -81.69
N GLN A 566 -20.68 109.14 -82.64
CA GLN A 566 -20.69 109.45 -84.07
C GLN A 566 -22.02 110.05 -84.54
N SER A 567 -23.18 109.60 -84.04
CA SER A 567 -24.48 110.24 -84.35
C SER A 567 -24.56 111.63 -83.73
N TRP A 568 -24.17 111.82 -82.46
CA TRP A 568 -24.03 113.12 -81.82
C TRP A 568 -23.04 114.03 -82.59
N GLN A 569 -21.94 113.50 -83.12
CA GLN A 569 -21.03 114.27 -83.99
C GLN A 569 -21.67 114.64 -85.33
N GLN A 570 -22.49 113.78 -85.94
CA GLN A 570 -23.24 114.10 -87.17
C GLN A 570 -24.36 115.12 -86.92
N GLU A 571 -25.05 115.03 -85.78
CA GLU A 571 -26.01 116.04 -85.32
C GLU A 571 -25.32 117.38 -85.03
N ILE A 572 -24.18 117.37 -84.34
CA ILE A 572 -23.36 118.58 -84.12
C ILE A 572 -22.81 119.13 -85.44
N ALA A 573 -22.44 118.29 -86.42
CA ALA A 573 -21.96 118.73 -87.72
C ALA A 573 -23.08 119.33 -88.58
N THR A 574 -24.27 118.73 -88.60
CA THR A 574 -25.44 119.27 -89.31
C THR A 574 -25.99 120.53 -88.62
N ALA A 575 -25.98 120.58 -87.28
CA ALA A 575 -26.26 121.80 -86.52
C ALA A 575 -25.22 122.90 -86.78
N LYS A 576 -23.92 122.57 -86.87
CA LYS A 576 -22.88 123.53 -87.27
C LYS A 576 -23.10 124.04 -88.69
N GLN A 577 -23.40 123.18 -89.67
CA GLN A 577 -23.74 123.61 -91.03
C GLN A 577 -25.02 124.46 -91.07
N ALA A 578 -25.96 124.26 -90.15
CA ALA A 578 -27.12 125.15 -89.98
C ALA A 578 -26.71 126.50 -89.37
N CYS A 579 -25.83 126.52 -88.36
CA CYS A 579 -25.27 127.75 -87.79
C CYS A 579 -24.42 128.53 -88.81
N GLU A 580 -23.54 127.87 -89.56
CA GLU A 580 -22.73 128.49 -90.63
C GLU A 580 -23.61 129.11 -91.73
N ARG A 581 -24.76 128.48 -92.06
CA ARG A 581 -25.77 129.08 -92.94
C ARG A 581 -26.45 130.31 -92.33
N LEU A 582 -26.76 130.27 -91.03
CA LEU A 582 -27.36 131.41 -90.31
C LEU A 582 -26.36 132.55 -90.11
N GLU A 583 -25.08 132.26 -89.89
CA GLU A 583 -24.00 133.24 -89.81
C GLU A 583 -23.68 133.83 -91.19
N GLY A 584 -23.74 133.04 -92.26
CA GLY A 584 -23.71 133.52 -93.64
C GLY A 584 -24.83 134.53 -93.92
N GLN A 585 -26.08 134.12 -93.69
CA GLN A 585 -27.27 135.00 -93.80
C GLN A 585 -27.18 136.25 -92.93
N LYS A 586 -26.61 136.14 -91.72
CA LYS A 586 -26.36 137.28 -90.83
C LYS A 586 -25.30 138.23 -91.41
N SER A 587 -24.21 137.71 -91.96
CA SER A 587 -23.15 138.54 -92.57
C SER A 587 -23.62 139.25 -93.85
N GLU A 588 -24.44 138.60 -94.68
CA GLU A 588 -25.08 139.22 -95.85
C GLU A 588 -26.01 140.37 -95.42
N ALA A 589 -26.73 140.21 -94.30
CA ALA A 589 -27.55 141.28 -93.72
C ALA A 589 -26.70 142.40 -93.10
N GLU A 590 -25.62 142.07 -92.39
CA GLU A 590 -24.71 143.06 -91.78
C GLU A 590 -23.99 143.91 -92.84
N GLN A 591 -23.64 143.37 -94.00
CA GLN A 591 -23.17 144.16 -95.15
C GLN A 591 -24.27 145.11 -95.67
N GLN A 592 -25.50 144.64 -95.84
CA GLN A 592 -26.63 145.48 -96.27
C GLN A 592 -26.93 146.64 -95.29
N TYR A 593 -26.68 146.45 -93.99
CA TYR A 593 -26.75 147.54 -93.00
C TYR A 593 -25.52 148.47 -93.05
N SER A 594 -24.33 147.96 -93.34
CA SER A 594 -23.10 148.76 -93.49
C SER A 594 -23.18 149.72 -94.68
N ASP A 595 -23.58 149.20 -95.85
CA ASP A 595 -23.74 149.99 -97.09
C ASP A 595 -24.77 151.13 -96.91
N LEU A 596 -25.77 150.92 -96.06
CA LEU A 596 -26.78 151.93 -95.71
C LEU A 596 -26.26 152.94 -94.67
N GLY A 597 -25.35 152.52 -93.78
CA GLY A 597 -24.69 153.39 -92.80
C GLY A 597 -23.79 154.45 -93.44
N GLU A 598 -22.93 154.04 -94.37
CA GLU A 598 -22.03 154.97 -95.10
C GLU A 598 -22.82 156.04 -95.88
N GLN A 599 -24.00 155.69 -96.40
CA GLN A 599 -24.91 156.64 -97.06
C GLN A 599 -25.50 157.68 -96.10
N TYR A 600 -25.71 157.33 -94.82
CA TYR A 600 -26.18 158.27 -93.80
C TYR A 600 -25.07 159.22 -93.31
N GLU A 601 -23.85 158.72 -93.13
CA GLU A 601 -22.71 159.54 -92.66
C GLU A 601 -22.34 160.64 -93.68
N LEU A 602 -22.39 160.32 -94.98
CA LEU A 602 -22.09 161.29 -96.05
C LEU A 602 -23.05 162.50 -96.05
N VAL A 603 -24.32 162.28 -95.70
CA VAL A 603 -25.34 163.34 -95.61
C VAL A 603 -25.14 164.19 -94.35
N MET A 604 -24.77 163.57 -93.22
CA MET A 604 -24.53 164.29 -91.96
C MET A 604 -23.36 165.28 -92.05
N HIS A 605 -22.26 164.91 -92.70
CA HIS A 605 -21.12 165.82 -92.85
C HIS A 605 -21.41 167.02 -93.76
N GLN A 606 -22.28 166.88 -94.76
CA GLN A 606 -22.72 168.01 -95.59
C GLN A 606 -23.55 169.03 -94.78
N TYR A 607 -24.34 168.56 -93.80
CA TYR A 607 -25.11 169.44 -92.92
C TYR A 607 -24.23 170.23 -91.94
N GLN A 608 -23.24 169.58 -91.33
CA GLN A 608 -22.34 170.19 -90.34
C GLN A 608 -21.53 171.36 -90.92
N LEU A 609 -21.03 171.22 -92.14
CA LEU A 609 -20.26 172.26 -92.83
C LEU A 609 -21.06 173.56 -93.05
N LEU A 610 -22.39 173.44 -93.24
CA LEU A 610 -23.29 174.57 -93.45
C LEU A 610 -23.57 175.36 -92.15
N GLN A 611 -23.43 174.75 -90.97
CA GLN A 611 -23.56 175.44 -89.68
C GLN A 611 -22.32 176.29 -89.38
N ALA A 612 -21.11 175.76 -89.64
CA ALA A 612 -19.86 176.47 -89.40
C ALA A 612 -19.74 177.80 -90.18
N GLU A 613 -20.29 177.87 -91.40
CA GLU A 613 -20.34 179.13 -92.18
C GLU A 613 -21.27 180.20 -91.58
N GLN A 614 -22.21 179.83 -90.70
CA GLN A 614 -23.14 180.76 -90.07
C GLN A 614 -22.57 181.34 -88.77
N GLU A 615 -21.87 180.53 -87.98
CA GLU A 615 -21.28 180.95 -86.70
C GLU A 615 -20.20 182.03 -86.88
N VAL A 616 -19.31 181.86 -87.87
CA VAL A 616 -18.26 182.86 -88.21
C VAL A 616 -18.84 184.22 -88.63
N ARG A 617 -20.11 184.27 -89.09
CA ARG A 617 -20.78 185.54 -89.41
C ARG A 617 -21.28 186.27 -88.16
N ALA A 618 -21.57 185.55 -87.07
CA ALA A 618 -22.04 186.15 -85.82
C ALA A 618 -20.91 186.81 -85.02
N GLU A 619 -19.70 186.24 -85.05
CA GLU A 619 -18.51 186.80 -84.36
C GLU A 619 -18.20 188.24 -84.82
N ASN A 620 -18.42 188.54 -86.10
CA ASN A 620 -18.13 189.85 -86.69
C ASN A 620 -19.13 190.95 -86.29
N THR A 621 -20.36 190.61 -85.89
CA THR A 621 -21.35 191.60 -85.45
C THR A 621 -21.19 192.02 -83.99
N ALA A 622 -20.84 191.08 -83.10
CA ALA A 622 -20.77 191.34 -81.66
C ALA A 622 -19.68 192.38 -81.29
N LEU A 623 -18.56 192.41 -82.02
CA LEU A 623 -17.46 193.33 -81.79
C LEU A 623 -17.84 194.82 -82.00
N LEU A 624 -18.89 195.11 -82.78
CA LEU A 624 -19.30 196.48 -83.09
C LEU A 624 -20.19 197.10 -82.00
N GLU A 625 -20.92 196.29 -81.23
CA GLU A 625 -21.91 196.78 -80.26
C GLU A 625 -21.27 197.25 -78.94
N GLU A 626 -20.15 196.65 -78.53
CA GLU A 626 -19.55 196.95 -77.23
C GLU A 626 -18.70 198.23 -77.22
N GLU A 627 -18.19 198.69 -78.37
CA GLU A 627 -17.59 200.03 -78.48
C GLU A 627 -18.64 201.12 -78.22
N HIS A 628 -19.88 200.92 -78.68
CA HIS A 628 -21.01 201.79 -78.37
C HIS A 628 -21.42 201.81 -76.89
N ARG A 629 -21.10 200.75 -76.12
CA ARG A 629 -21.40 200.67 -74.68
C ARG A 629 -20.54 201.64 -73.86
N LYS A 630 -19.24 201.73 -74.19
CA LYS A 630 -18.26 202.58 -73.49
C LYS A 630 -18.61 204.07 -73.54
N LEU A 631 -19.31 204.51 -74.59
CA LEU A 631 -19.67 205.92 -74.82
C LEU A 631 -20.90 206.41 -74.01
N LYS A 632 -21.68 205.50 -73.39
CA LYS A 632 -22.97 205.87 -72.75
C LYS A 632 -22.87 206.29 -71.29
N GLU A 633 -21.94 205.74 -70.51
CA GLU A 633 -21.89 205.97 -69.05
C GLU A 633 -21.04 207.18 -68.64
N GLU A 634 -20.19 207.70 -69.54
CA GLU A 634 -19.59 209.03 -69.37
C GLU A 634 -20.64 210.15 -69.36
N TYR A 635 -21.78 209.95 -70.06
CA TYR A 635 -22.92 210.85 -70.04
C TYR A 635 -23.65 210.86 -68.69
N ALA A 636 -23.72 209.71 -68.00
CA ALA A 636 -24.42 209.58 -66.72
C ALA A 636 -23.74 210.37 -65.58
N LYS A 637 -22.42 210.55 -65.63
CA LYS A 637 -21.68 211.42 -64.67
C LYS A 637 -22.07 212.88 -64.77
N LEU A 638 -22.49 213.34 -65.96
CA LEU A 638 -22.99 214.69 -66.16
C LEU A 638 -24.47 214.83 -65.76
N GLN A 639 -25.15 213.71 -65.46
CA GLN A 639 -26.52 213.73 -64.99
C GLN A 639 -26.60 214.00 -63.48
N VAL A 640 -26.33 215.26 -63.16
CA VAL A 640 -27.21 216.09 -62.32
C VAL A 640 -27.12 215.80 -60.80
N GLU A 641 -26.29 216.48 -59.98
CA GLU A 641 -25.51 217.75 -60.07
C GLU A 641 -26.32 219.04 -60.37
N TYR A 642 -27.52 218.92 -60.92
CA TYR A 642 -28.45 220.02 -61.24
C TYR A 642 -29.68 220.00 -60.30
N ASN A 643 -29.87 218.89 -59.57
CA ASN A 643 -30.97 218.70 -58.61
C ASN A 643 -30.68 219.34 -57.24
N GLU A 644 -29.45 219.77 -56.97
CA GLU A 644 -29.10 220.52 -55.75
C GLU A 644 -29.68 221.95 -55.73
N TRP A 645 -30.27 222.42 -56.83
CA TRP A 645 -30.59 223.84 -57.05
C TRP A 645 -32.08 224.21 -57.05
N ILE A 646 -33.01 223.25 -56.86
CA ILE A 646 -34.45 223.50 -57.02
C ILE A 646 -35.25 223.52 -55.70
N GLU A 647 -34.85 222.81 -54.65
CA GLU A 647 -35.59 222.77 -53.37
C GLU A 647 -34.95 223.64 -52.27
N LEU A 648 -34.93 224.96 -52.51
CA LEU A 648 -34.56 225.98 -51.50
C LEU A 648 -35.63 227.07 -51.29
N ILE A 649 -36.63 227.18 -52.18
CA ILE A 649 -37.70 228.21 -52.09
C ILE A 649 -39.05 227.67 -52.60
N GLU A 650 -39.77 226.93 -51.74
CA GLU A 650 -41.26 226.84 -51.62
C GLU A 650 -41.61 225.61 -50.75
N GLN A 651 -41.82 225.70 -49.43
CA GLN A 651 -41.79 226.84 -48.51
C GLN A 651 -41.15 226.40 -47.17
N ASP A 652 -40.73 227.36 -46.33
CA ASP A 652 -40.44 227.07 -44.92
C ASP A 652 -41.78 226.95 -44.14
N GLN A 653 -41.95 225.84 -43.44
CA GLN A 653 -43.19 225.28 -42.89
C GLN A 653 -44.28 224.85 -43.90
N ARG A 654 -44.97 223.72 -43.68
CA ARG A 654 -44.95 222.85 -42.48
C ARG A 654 -43.74 221.93 -42.35
#